data_AF-A0A397Z903-F1
#
_entry.id   AF-A0A397Z903-F1
#
_cell.length_a   1.000
_cell.length_b   1.000
_cell.length_c   1.000
_cell.angle_alpha   90.00
_cell.angle_beta   90.00
_cell.angle_gamma   90.00
#
_symmetry.space_group_name_H-M   'P 1'
#
loop_
_entity.id
_entity.type
_entity.pdbx_description
1 polymer ?
#
loop_
_entity_poly.entity_id
_entity_poly.type
_entity_poly.pdbx_seq_one_letter_code
_entity_poly.pdbx_strand_id
1 'polypeptide(L)'
;MASPDKPWRAEYAKSSRSSCKSCKSPINKETFRLGKLVQATQFDGVMPMWHHASCILKKTKQIKSADDVEGLESLRWEDQQKIRQYVESGAGNSTSTRTSTASSGGNAKLEYGIEVSQTSRAGCRKCSEKILKGEVRIFSKPEGPGNKGLMWHHARCFLGTSPSTELKSLSGWGSIPDSDQEALLPLVKKDQPAAKTAGTKRRNDSDDNEKSKQAKTMSASGALQPCSKDKEMEAQSKELWNLKDDLKKHVTTAELREMLEINEQSTRGSELDLRDKCADGMMFGPLALCPVCSGHVSFSGGIYRCNGYISEWSKCSHATSDPDRIKGKWKIPEETENQFLVKWNKSQKSVKPKRILNPISPAGTSQGQGSKAAADSSRSEKLDDLRVSIAGSSKERQAWKKKIEEAGAEFHAKVKKGTSCFVVCGQTDMEDAEMRKARRMKVAVVREDYLVDCFKKQRKLPFDKYKMEDAGEGIVTVKVKGRSAVHEASGLQEHCHILEDGNSIYNTTLSMSDLSTGINSYYILQIIQEDKGSDCYVFRKWGRVGNEKIGGNKLEEMEKSDAVYEFKRLFLEKTANTWESWEQKTNFQKQPGKFLPLDIDYGVNKQVAKKEPVQTISSLAPPLVELMKILFDVETYRTAMMEFEINMSEMPLGKLSKHNIQKGFEALTEIQKLLTESDPQSSIKENLLVDASNRFFTMIPSIHPHIIRDEDDFKSKVKMLEALQDIEIASRLVGFDTDSTESLDDKYKKLHCDISPLSHDSEDYRLIEKYLNTTHAPTHTEWSLELEEVFALEREGEFDKYAPHREKLGNKMLLWHGSRLTNFVGILNQGLRIAPPEAPATGYMFGKGIYFADLVSKSAQYCFTSKENPVGLMLLSEVALGEIHELTKAKYMDKPPRGKHSTKGLGKKVPQDSEFAKWRDDVTVPCGKPVPSKAKASELMYNEYIVYNTAQVKLQFLLKVRFKHKR
;
A
#
# COMPACT_ATOMS: atom_id res chain seq x y z
N MET A 1 7.84 -13.29 -0.76
CA MET A 1 6.85 -12.36 -1.36
C MET A 1 5.48 -13.02 -1.34
N ALA A 2 4.41 -12.27 -1.09
CA ALA A 2 3.05 -12.80 -1.28
C ALA A 2 2.79 -13.09 -2.77
N SER A 3 2.13 -14.22 -3.07
CA SER A 3 1.60 -14.47 -4.41
C SER A 3 0.55 -13.39 -4.74
N PRO A 4 0.60 -12.69 -5.88
CA PRO A 4 -0.42 -11.70 -6.22
C PRO A 4 -1.80 -12.36 -6.26
N ASP A 5 -2.81 -11.67 -5.71
CA ASP A 5 -4.18 -12.19 -5.65
C ASP A 5 -4.71 -12.50 -7.05
N LYS A 6 -5.24 -13.71 -7.22
CA LYS A 6 -5.86 -14.17 -8.47
C LYS A 6 -7.07 -13.27 -8.79
N PRO A 7 -7.29 -12.82 -10.04
CA PRO A 7 -8.30 -11.80 -10.35
C PRO A 7 -9.75 -12.26 -10.15
N TRP A 8 -9.99 -13.57 -10.03
CA TRP A 8 -11.28 -14.16 -9.72
C TRP A 8 -11.20 -15.07 -8.50
N ARG A 9 -12.33 -15.21 -7.79
CA ARG A 9 -12.51 -16.11 -6.66
C ARG A 9 -13.81 -16.90 -6.84
N ALA A 10 -13.78 -18.20 -6.57
CA ALA A 10 -14.92 -19.09 -6.67
C ALA A 10 -15.20 -19.80 -5.35
N GLU A 11 -16.46 -19.77 -4.90
CA GLU A 11 -16.90 -20.48 -3.69
C GLU A 11 -18.42 -20.69 -3.69
N TYR A 12 -18.90 -21.54 -2.78
CA TYR A 12 -20.31 -21.60 -2.43
C TYR A 12 -20.64 -20.53 -1.38
N ALA A 13 -21.78 -19.87 -1.53
CA ALA A 13 -22.14 -18.74 -0.66
C ALA A 13 -22.35 -19.16 0.80
N LYS A 14 -21.53 -18.64 1.72
CA LYS A 14 -21.64 -18.94 3.17
C LYS A 14 -22.93 -18.47 3.83
N SER A 15 -23.61 -17.49 3.24
CA SER A 15 -24.92 -16.99 3.67
C SER A 15 -25.65 -16.30 2.51
N SER A 16 -26.97 -16.11 2.66
CA SER A 16 -27.81 -15.40 1.67
C SER A 16 -27.66 -13.87 1.67
N ARG A 17 -26.63 -13.31 2.35
CA ARG A 17 -26.44 -11.85 2.49
C ARG A 17 -25.86 -11.16 1.25
N SER A 18 -25.27 -11.91 0.31
CA SER A 18 -24.67 -11.35 -0.91
C SER A 18 -25.68 -11.16 -2.04
N SER A 19 -25.59 -10.07 -2.78
CA SER A 19 -26.34 -9.83 -4.02
C SER A 19 -25.44 -9.85 -5.25
N CYS A 20 -25.96 -10.36 -6.35
CA CYS A 20 -25.22 -10.47 -7.61
C CYS A 20 -25.07 -9.10 -8.26
N LYS A 21 -23.83 -8.64 -8.47
CA LYS A 21 -23.57 -7.31 -9.02
C LYS A 21 -24.04 -7.15 -10.47
N SER A 22 -24.24 -8.26 -11.21
CA SER A 22 -24.79 -8.27 -12.58
C SER A 22 -26.31 -8.08 -12.64
N CYS A 23 -27.10 -8.93 -11.96
CA CYS A 23 -28.56 -8.93 -12.06
C CYS A 23 -29.27 -8.29 -10.84
N LYS A 24 -28.51 -7.84 -9.83
CA LYS A 24 -28.97 -7.24 -8.56
C LYS A 24 -29.79 -8.15 -7.64
N SER A 25 -30.16 -9.36 -8.08
CA SER A 25 -30.86 -10.36 -7.26
C SER A 25 -29.97 -10.94 -6.15
N PRO A 26 -30.55 -11.42 -5.03
CA PRO A 26 -29.79 -12.12 -3.98
C PRO A 26 -29.14 -13.42 -4.49
N ILE A 27 -28.06 -13.82 -3.83
CA ILE A 27 -27.37 -15.11 -3.99
C ILE A 27 -27.62 -15.88 -2.69
N ASN A 28 -28.36 -16.99 -2.76
CA ASN A 28 -28.73 -17.78 -1.60
C ASN A 28 -27.54 -18.55 -1.02
N LYS A 29 -27.60 -18.93 0.27
CA LYS A 29 -26.63 -19.84 0.91
C LYS A 29 -26.42 -21.10 0.05
N GLU A 30 -25.17 -21.59 0.03
CA GLU A 30 -24.68 -22.73 -0.76
C GLU A 30 -24.87 -22.62 -2.28
N THR A 31 -25.26 -21.46 -2.83
CA THR A 31 -25.26 -21.25 -4.28
C THR A 31 -23.83 -20.98 -4.77
N PHE A 32 -23.42 -21.62 -5.87
CA PHE A 32 -22.15 -21.37 -6.54
C PHE A 32 -22.07 -19.93 -7.07
N ARG A 33 -21.06 -19.19 -6.61
CA ARG A 33 -20.84 -17.79 -6.97
C ARG A 33 -19.40 -17.53 -7.43
N LEU A 34 -19.26 -16.55 -8.33
CA LEU A 34 -17.99 -16.05 -8.82
C LEU A 34 -17.82 -14.60 -8.36
N GLY A 35 -16.74 -14.33 -7.66
CA GLY A 35 -16.33 -13.00 -7.21
C GLY A 35 -15.23 -12.47 -8.12
N LYS A 36 -15.42 -11.29 -8.70
CA LYS A 36 -14.30 -10.56 -9.32
C LYS A 36 -13.58 -9.80 -8.20
N LEU A 37 -12.29 -10.05 -7.99
CA LEU A 37 -11.52 -9.29 -7.00
C LEU A 37 -11.25 -7.89 -7.55
N VAL A 38 -11.53 -6.88 -6.72
CA VAL A 38 -11.30 -5.46 -7.00
C VAL A 38 -10.75 -4.80 -5.73
N GLN A 39 -9.94 -3.75 -5.86
CA GLN A 39 -9.50 -2.97 -4.71
C GLN A 39 -10.72 -2.41 -3.98
N ALA A 40 -10.76 -2.56 -2.66
CA ALA A 40 -11.78 -1.95 -1.83
C ALA A 40 -11.54 -0.44 -1.72
N THR A 41 -12.62 0.35 -1.75
CA THR A 41 -12.55 1.81 -1.57
C THR A 41 -12.67 2.24 -0.11
N GLN A 42 -13.15 1.35 0.77
CA GLN A 42 -13.45 1.66 2.19
C GLN A 42 -12.43 1.10 3.18
N PHE A 43 -11.55 0.20 2.76
CA PHE A 43 -10.54 -0.43 3.60
C PHE A 43 -9.37 -0.88 2.73
N ASP A 44 -8.20 -1.08 3.33
CA ASP A 44 -7.04 -1.52 2.59
C ASP A 44 -7.05 -3.03 2.30
N GLY A 45 -7.26 -3.39 1.03
CA GLY A 45 -7.28 -4.77 0.56
C GLY A 45 -8.21 -4.97 -0.63
N VAL A 46 -8.32 -6.21 -1.10
CA VAL A 46 -9.25 -6.58 -2.19
C VAL A 46 -10.60 -7.08 -1.63
N MET A 47 -11.69 -6.74 -2.33
CA MET A 47 -13.01 -7.29 -2.07
C MET A 47 -13.56 -8.08 -3.27
N PRO A 48 -14.19 -9.25 -3.05
CA PRO A 48 -14.88 -9.98 -4.12
C PRO A 48 -16.24 -9.35 -4.43
N MET A 49 -16.35 -8.78 -5.64
CA MET A 49 -17.62 -8.39 -6.22
C MET A 49 -18.36 -9.64 -6.68
N TRP A 50 -19.28 -10.14 -5.84
CA TRP A 50 -20.00 -11.39 -6.08
C TRP A 50 -21.02 -11.30 -7.22
N HIS A 51 -21.05 -12.36 -8.04
CA HIS A 51 -22.02 -12.61 -9.09
C HIS A 51 -22.51 -14.07 -9.00
N HIS A 52 -23.73 -14.36 -9.45
CA HIS A 52 -24.10 -15.75 -9.76
C HIS A 52 -23.14 -16.28 -10.84
N ALA A 53 -22.70 -17.53 -10.72
CA ALA A 53 -21.78 -18.11 -11.71
C ALA A 53 -22.36 -18.02 -13.14
N SER A 54 -23.65 -18.33 -13.31
CA SER A 54 -24.37 -18.19 -14.59
C SER A 54 -24.40 -16.76 -15.16
N CYS A 55 -24.30 -15.71 -14.34
CA CYS A 55 -24.24 -14.32 -14.82
C CYS A 55 -22.87 -13.92 -15.36
N ILE A 56 -21.80 -14.65 -15.01
CA ILE A 56 -20.45 -14.46 -15.55
C ILE A 56 -20.24 -15.38 -16.74
N LEU A 57 -20.57 -16.67 -16.61
CA LEU A 57 -20.39 -17.69 -17.64
C LEU A 57 -21.25 -17.42 -18.91
N LYS A 58 -22.31 -16.61 -18.82
CA LYS A 58 -23.08 -16.12 -19.99
C LYS A 58 -22.39 -15.01 -20.80
N LYS A 59 -21.35 -14.37 -20.27
CA LYS A 59 -20.58 -13.32 -20.98
C LYS A 59 -19.31 -13.96 -21.53
N THR A 60 -18.91 -13.65 -22.76
CA THR A 60 -17.67 -14.18 -23.33
C THR A 60 -16.42 -13.56 -22.67
N LYS A 61 -15.37 -14.37 -22.51
CA LYS A 61 -14.00 -13.97 -22.13
C LYS A 61 -13.85 -13.11 -20.85
N GLN A 62 -14.59 -13.40 -19.79
CA GLN A 62 -14.43 -12.73 -18.48
C GLN A 62 -13.27 -13.31 -17.64
N ILE A 63 -13.08 -14.63 -17.69
CA ILE A 63 -11.98 -15.39 -17.08
C ILE A 63 -11.06 -15.84 -18.23
N LYS A 64 -9.73 -15.73 -18.10
CA LYS A 64 -8.79 -16.02 -19.19
C LYS A 64 -8.11 -17.39 -19.04
N SER A 65 -7.73 -17.76 -17.82
CA SER A 65 -7.26 -19.10 -17.44
C SER A 65 -8.11 -19.67 -16.30
N ALA A 66 -8.18 -20.99 -16.16
CA ALA A 66 -8.67 -21.62 -14.94
C ALA A 66 -7.78 -21.26 -13.72
N ASP A 67 -6.49 -21.00 -13.96
CA ASP A 67 -5.53 -20.59 -12.93
C ASP A 67 -5.81 -19.19 -12.37
N ASP A 68 -6.54 -18.34 -13.11
CA ASP A 68 -6.98 -17.01 -12.68
C ASP A 68 -8.03 -17.05 -11.55
N VAL A 69 -8.49 -18.25 -11.16
CA VAL A 69 -9.59 -18.46 -10.21
C VAL A 69 -9.05 -19.04 -8.90
N GLU A 70 -9.13 -18.27 -7.81
CA GLU A 70 -8.92 -18.73 -6.44
C GLU A 70 -10.07 -19.66 -6.00
N GLY A 71 -9.75 -20.76 -5.33
CA GLY A 71 -10.75 -21.65 -4.71
C GLY A 71 -11.39 -22.66 -5.66
N LEU A 72 -10.93 -22.73 -6.92
CA LEU A 72 -11.41 -23.69 -7.92
C LEU A 72 -11.35 -25.13 -7.40
N GLU A 73 -10.24 -25.53 -6.77
CA GLU A 73 -10.02 -26.87 -6.22
C GLU A 73 -10.94 -27.21 -5.04
N SER A 74 -11.65 -26.21 -4.50
CA SER A 74 -12.59 -26.36 -3.38
C SER A 74 -14.04 -26.52 -3.82
N LEU A 75 -14.34 -26.44 -5.13
CA LEU A 75 -15.68 -26.63 -5.69
C LEU A 75 -16.02 -28.11 -5.93
N ARG A 76 -17.30 -28.43 -6.18
CA ARG A 76 -17.70 -29.74 -6.74
C ARG A 76 -17.11 -29.92 -8.13
N TRP A 77 -16.77 -31.15 -8.49
CA TRP A 77 -16.10 -31.47 -9.75
C TRP A 77 -16.85 -30.92 -10.97
N GLU A 78 -18.17 -31.01 -10.96
CA GLU A 78 -19.04 -30.53 -12.03
C GLU A 78 -18.97 -28.99 -12.20
N ASP A 79 -18.79 -28.25 -11.10
CA ASP A 79 -18.61 -26.79 -11.13
C ASP A 79 -17.17 -26.40 -11.51
N GLN A 80 -16.17 -27.23 -11.17
CA GLN A 80 -14.80 -27.07 -11.69
C GLN A 80 -14.77 -27.22 -13.21
N GLN A 81 -15.42 -28.26 -13.74
CA GLN A 81 -15.50 -28.52 -15.18
C GLN A 81 -16.25 -27.40 -15.93
N LYS A 82 -17.32 -26.83 -15.35
CA LYS A 82 -17.99 -25.64 -15.94
C LYS A 82 -17.05 -24.45 -16.13
N ILE A 83 -16.11 -24.22 -15.21
CA ILE A 83 -15.10 -23.14 -15.37
C ILE A 83 -14.09 -23.51 -16.46
N ARG A 84 -13.56 -24.74 -16.46
CA ARG A 84 -12.58 -25.20 -17.47
C ARG A 84 -13.15 -25.13 -18.89
N GLN A 85 -14.33 -25.71 -19.11
CA GLN A 85 -15.04 -25.67 -20.39
C GLN A 85 -15.37 -24.24 -20.86
N TYR A 86 -15.70 -23.32 -19.94
CA TYR A 86 -15.94 -21.92 -20.26
C TYR A 86 -14.66 -21.19 -20.72
N VAL A 87 -13.51 -21.51 -20.12
CA VAL A 87 -12.20 -20.97 -20.54
C VAL A 87 -11.79 -21.54 -21.90
N GLU A 88 -11.91 -22.86 -22.09
CA GLU A 88 -11.58 -23.56 -23.34
C GLU A 88 -12.44 -23.10 -24.52
N SER A 89 -13.77 -23.01 -24.34
CA SER A 89 -14.69 -22.49 -25.37
C SER A 89 -14.49 -21.00 -25.67
N GLY A 90 -13.83 -20.25 -24.79
CA GLY A 90 -13.38 -18.88 -25.06
C GLY A 90 -12.08 -18.79 -25.88
N ALA A 91 -11.31 -19.88 -25.99
CA ALA A 91 -9.98 -19.90 -26.60
C ALA A 91 -9.98 -20.32 -28.08
N GLY A 92 -10.99 -21.08 -28.56
CA GLY A 92 -11.02 -21.63 -29.91
C GLY A 92 -12.18 -21.12 -30.79
N ASN A 93 -11.93 -20.10 -31.61
CA ASN A 93 -12.52 -20.00 -32.96
C ASN A 93 -11.85 -18.89 -33.78
N SER A 94 -10.82 -19.25 -34.54
CA SER A 94 -10.21 -18.40 -35.57
C SER A 94 -9.84 -19.23 -36.81
N THR A 95 -10.85 -19.88 -37.40
CA THR A 95 -10.68 -20.54 -38.71
C THR A 95 -11.79 -20.07 -39.63
N SER A 96 -11.42 -19.23 -40.60
CA SER A 96 -12.32 -18.78 -41.65
C SER A 96 -12.64 -19.95 -42.59
N THR A 97 -13.91 -20.32 -42.69
CA THR A 97 -14.42 -21.03 -43.88
C THR A 97 -15.51 -20.18 -44.51
N ARG A 98 -15.12 -19.46 -45.58
CA ARG A 98 -16.07 -18.75 -46.44
C ARG A 98 -16.77 -19.78 -47.33
N THR A 99 -18.06 -19.99 -47.14
CA THR A 99 -18.96 -20.43 -48.20
C THR A 99 -20.05 -19.39 -48.35
N SER A 100 -20.09 -18.78 -49.54
CA SER A 100 -20.93 -17.66 -49.89
C SER A 100 -22.22 -18.11 -50.56
N THR A 101 -23.37 -17.67 -50.04
CA THR A 101 -24.59 -17.47 -50.83
C THR A 101 -25.31 -16.23 -50.29
N ALA A 102 -25.93 -15.48 -51.19
CA ALA A 102 -26.33 -14.09 -50.95
C ALA A 102 -27.80 -13.93 -50.52
N SER A 103 -28.01 -12.93 -49.65
CA SER A 103 -29.19 -12.08 -49.50
C SER A 103 -30.55 -12.51 -50.09
N SER A 104 -31.55 -12.58 -49.21
CA SER A 104 -32.85 -11.90 -49.42
C SER A 104 -33.48 -11.62 -48.06
N GLY A 105 -34.06 -10.41 -47.87
CA GLY A 105 -34.57 -9.94 -46.58
C GLY A 105 -36.07 -10.18 -46.40
N GLY A 106 -36.53 -10.23 -45.13
CA GLY A 106 -37.96 -10.30 -44.81
C GLY A 106 -38.25 -10.35 -43.30
N ASN A 107 -38.81 -9.26 -42.77
CA ASN A 107 -39.45 -9.09 -41.44
C ASN A 107 -38.66 -9.42 -40.16
N ALA A 108 -38.42 -8.38 -39.36
CA ALA A 108 -37.93 -8.49 -37.98
C ALA A 108 -38.97 -9.19 -37.07
N LYS A 109 -38.56 -10.27 -36.40
CA LYS A 109 -39.41 -11.07 -35.52
C LYS A 109 -39.22 -10.63 -34.06
N LEU A 110 -40.18 -9.89 -33.52
CA LEU A 110 -40.21 -9.53 -32.10
C LEU A 110 -40.21 -10.79 -31.21
N GLU A 111 -39.33 -10.82 -30.21
CA GLU A 111 -39.25 -11.92 -29.24
C GLU A 111 -40.31 -11.72 -28.14
N TYR A 112 -41.19 -12.71 -27.99
CA TYR A 112 -42.28 -12.73 -27.01
C TYR A 112 -42.14 -13.91 -26.04
N GLY A 113 -42.59 -13.70 -24.80
CA GLY A 113 -42.65 -14.75 -23.80
C GLY A 113 -43.76 -14.51 -22.78
N ILE A 114 -44.16 -15.57 -22.10
CA ILE A 114 -45.34 -15.62 -21.23
C ILE A 114 -44.97 -16.23 -19.87
N GLU A 115 -45.45 -15.61 -18.79
CA GLU A 115 -45.20 -16.06 -17.42
C GLU A 115 -46.32 -15.67 -16.46
N VAL A 116 -46.41 -16.34 -15.32
CA VAL A 116 -47.24 -15.91 -14.18
C VAL A 116 -46.51 -14.82 -13.40
N SER A 117 -47.18 -13.68 -13.21
CA SER A 117 -46.66 -12.49 -12.54
C SER A 117 -46.28 -12.78 -11.07
N GLN A 118 -44.99 -12.73 -10.77
CA GLN A 118 -44.48 -13.00 -9.41
C GLN A 118 -44.66 -11.82 -8.44
N THR A 119 -44.94 -10.61 -8.94
CA THR A 119 -45.10 -9.38 -8.14
C THR A 119 -46.05 -8.38 -8.81
N SER A 120 -46.87 -7.68 -8.02
CA SER A 120 -47.80 -6.64 -8.50
C SER A 120 -47.14 -5.30 -8.90
N ARG A 121 -45.90 -5.36 -9.42
CA ARG A 121 -45.05 -4.18 -9.74
C ARG A 121 -45.03 -3.81 -11.22
N ALA A 122 -45.52 -4.67 -12.11
CA ALA A 122 -45.57 -4.41 -13.55
C ALA A 122 -46.90 -3.75 -13.95
N GLY A 123 -46.86 -2.79 -14.87
CA GLY A 123 -48.05 -2.24 -15.51
C GLY A 123 -48.25 -2.84 -16.91
N CYS A 124 -49.50 -3.07 -17.31
CA CYS A 124 -49.87 -3.47 -18.65
C CYS A 124 -49.75 -2.28 -19.61
N ARG A 125 -48.91 -2.37 -20.64
CA ARG A 125 -48.64 -1.26 -21.57
C ARG A 125 -49.83 -0.86 -22.47
N LYS A 126 -50.93 -1.63 -22.48
CA LYS A 126 -52.13 -1.33 -23.29
C LYS A 126 -53.21 -0.59 -22.51
N CYS A 127 -53.53 -1.01 -21.29
CA CYS A 127 -54.55 -0.36 -20.45
C CYS A 127 -53.97 0.49 -19.31
N SER A 128 -52.64 0.50 -19.13
CA SER A 128 -51.91 1.20 -18.05
C SER A 128 -52.21 0.74 -16.62
N GLU A 129 -53.08 -0.26 -16.44
CA GLU A 129 -53.40 -0.89 -15.15
C GLU A 129 -52.26 -1.78 -14.64
N LYS A 130 -52.24 -2.06 -13.34
CA LYS A 130 -51.25 -2.94 -12.71
C LYS A 130 -51.60 -4.41 -12.92
N ILE A 131 -50.62 -5.19 -13.35
CA ILE A 131 -50.67 -6.64 -13.40
C ILE A 131 -50.45 -7.18 -11.99
N LEU A 132 -51.42 -7.88 -11.40
CA LEU A 132 -51.35 -8.40 -10.04
C LEU A 132 -50.43 -9.63 -9.94
N LYS A 133 -50.00 -9.96 -8.71
CA LYS A 133 -49.29 -11.21 -8.41
C LYS A 133 -50.24 -12.39 -8.61
N GLY A 134 -49.83 -13.38 -9.42
CA GLY A 134 -50.64 -14.54 -9.80
C GLY A 134 -51.30 -14.44 -11.17
N GLU A 135 -51.30 -13.28 -11.83
CA GLU A 135 -51.89 -13.14 -13.17
C GLU A 135 -50.92 -13.50 -14.29
N VAL A 136 -51.41 -14.13 -15.36
CA VAL A 136 -50.61 -14.42 -16.56
C VAL A 136 -50.36 -13.15 -17.38
N ARG A 137 -49.07 -12.89 -17.65
CA ARG A 137 -48.59 -11.74 -18.42
C ARG A 137 -47.68 -12.15 -19.57
N ILE A 138 -47.71 -11.36 -20.63
CA ILE A 138 -46.88 -11.53 -21.82
C ILE A 138 -45.91 -10.34 -21.89
N PHE A 139 -44.62 -10.61 -22.16
CA PHE A 139 -43.66 -9.57 -22.50
C PHE A 139 -43.40 -9.52 -24.00
N SER A 140 -43.06 -8.32 -24.47
CA SER A 140 -42.41 -8.10 -25.76
C SER A 140 -41.06 -7.41 -25.56
N LYS A 141 -40.07 -7.81 -26.37
CA LYS A 141 -38.70 -7.30 -26.33
C LYS A 141 -38.36 -6.59 -27.64
N PRO A 142 -38.17 -5.25 -27.63
CA PRO A 142 -37.75 -4.52 -28.82
C PRO A 142 -36.25 -4.71 -29.07
N GLU A 143 -35.83 -4.88 -30.33
CA GLU A 143 -34.41 -4.96 -30.68
C GLU A 143 -33.79 -3.56 -30.85
N GLY A 144 -32.60 -3.38 -30.30
CA GLY A 144 -31.79 -2.16 -30.46
C GLY A 144 -30.78 -1.97 -29.32
N PRO A 145 -29.63 -1.32 -29.55
CA PRO A 145 -28.61 -1.08 -28.53
C PRO A 145 -29.00 0.08 -27.60
N GLY A 146 -30.00 -0.15 -26.75
CA GLY A 146 -30.46 0.79 -25.73
C GLY A 146 -31.23 0.06 -24.63
N ASN A 147 -30.93 0.37 -23.37
CA ASN A 147 -31.41 -0.39 -22.20
C ASN A 147 -32.87 -0.05 -21.83
N LYS A 148 -33.82 -0.28 -22.75
CA LYS A 148 -35.27 -0.20 -22.49
C LYS A 148 -35.74 -1.56 -21.99
N GLY A 149 -36.35 -1.59 -20.81
CA GLY A 149 -36.80 -2.83 -20.15
C GLY A 149 -37.93 -3.55 -20.88
N LEU A 150 -38.18 -4.80 -20.46
CA LEU A 150 -39.26 -5.65 -20.99
C LEU A 150 -40.62 -4.95 -20.91
N MET A 151 -41.40 -5.03 -21.99
CA MET A 151 -42.69 -4.36 -22.12
C MET A 151 -43.80 -5.36 -21.80
N TRP A 152 -44.46 -5.20 -20.65
CA TRP A 152 -45.44 -6.14 -20.13
C TRP A 152 -46.88 -5.82 -20.57
N HIS A 153 -47.68 -6.87 -20.76
CA HIS A 153 -49.08 -6.80 -21.13
C HIS A 153 -49.86 -7.88 -20.35
N HIS A 154 -51.11 -7.61 -19.95
CA HIS A 154 -52.05 -8.70 -19.58
C HIS A 154 -52.22 -9.64 -20.79
N ALA A 155 -52.36 -10.95 -20.56
CA ALA A 155 -52.56 -11.91 -21.65
C ALA A 155 -53.76 -11.52 -22.55
N ARG A 156 -54.89 -11.14 -21.97
CA ARG A 156 -56.08 -10.62 -22.68
C ARG A 156 -55.80 -9.36 -23.51
N CYS A 157 -55.05 -8.41 -22.93
CA CYS A 157 -54.71 -7.16 -23.61
C CYS A 157 -53.81 -7.39 -24.83
N PHE A 158 -52.85 -8.32 -24.71
CA PHE A 158 -51.94 -8.70 -25.79
C PHE A 158 -52.67 -9.43 -26.93
N LEU A 159 -53.49 -10.43 -26.60
CA LEU A 159 -54.30 -11.17 -27.58
C LEU A 159 -55.23 -10.24 -28.39
N GLY A 160 -55.85 -9.25 -27.73
CA GLY A 160 -56.64 -8.22 -28.42
C GLY A 160 -55.83 -7.17 -29.22
N THR A 161 -54.52 -7.35 -29.39
CA THR A 161 -53.65 -6.54 -30.29
C THR A 161 -52.93 -7.42 -31.31
N SER A 162 -52.70 -8.70 -31.03
CA SER A 162 -52.04 -9.64 -31.94
C SER A 162 -52.73 -11.01 -31.92
N PRO A 163 -53.99 -11.10 -32.41
CA PRO A 163 -54.84 -12.29 -32.28
C PRO A 163 -54.34 -13.51 -33.07
N SER A 164 -53.42 -13.32 -34.02
CA SER A 164 -52.76 -14.38 -34.79
C SER A 164 -51.57 -15.05 -34.07
N THR A 165 -51.27 -14.69 -32.82
CA THR A 165 -50.12 -15.24 -32.08
C THR A 165 -50.47 -16.58 -31.45
N GLU A 166 -49.83 -17.67 -31.90
CA GLU A 166 -49.98 -18.98 -31.25
C GLU A 166 -49.37 -18.99 -29.85
N LEU A 167 -50.21 -18.92 -28.81
CA LEU A 167 -49.78 -18.91 -27.40
C LEU A 167 -48.84 -20.09 -27.04
N LYS A 168 -49.06 -21.27 -27.62
CA LYS A 168 -48.22 -22.46 -27.43
C LYS A 168 -46.79 -22.32 -27.95
N SER A 169 -46.53 -21.38 -28.86
CA SER A 169 -45.21 -21.08 -29.41
C SER A 169 -44.40 -20.07 -28.57
N LEU A 170 -45.03 -19.47 -27.54
CA LEU A 170 -44.38 -18.47 -26.70
C LEU A 170 -43.42 -19.11 -25.70
N SER A 171 -42.24 -18.48 -25.54
CA SER A 171 -41.28 -18.90 -24.52
C SER A 171 -41.90 -18.80 -23.12
N GLY A 172 -41.83 -19.88 -22.35
CA GLY A 172 -42.43 -19.98 -21.00
C GLY A 172 -43.82 -20.60 -20.90
N TRP A 173 -44.49 -20.94 -22.02
CA TRP A 173 -45.84 -21.56 -21.99
C TRP A 173 -45.92 -22.80 -21.09
N GLY A 174 -44.98 -23.75 -21.24
CA GLY A 174 -44.91 -24.98 -20.43
C GLY A 174 -44.50 -24.79 -18.95
N SER A 175 -44.35 -23.55 -18.48
CA SER A 175 -44.09 -23.19 -17.08
C SER A 175 -45.31 -22.56 -16.40
N ILE A 176 -46.45 -22.48 -17.09
CA ILE A 176 -47.73 -21.97 -16.58
C ILE A 176 -48.56 -23.16 -16.05
N PRO A 177 -49.27 -23.04 -14.91
CA PRO A 177 -50.15 -24.10 -14.43
C PRO A 177 -51.20 -24.51 -15.47
N ASP A 178 -51.54 -25.79 -15.55
CA ASP A 178 -52.47 -26.30 -16.56
C ASP A 178 -53.85 -25.62 -16.49
N SER A 179 -54.33 -25.28 -15.28
CA SER A 179 -55.56 -24.51 -15.06
C SER A 179 -55.52 -23.11 -15.69
N ASP A 180 -54.36 -22.46 -15.75
CA ASP A 180 -54.19 -21.14 -16.37
C ASP A 180 -54.00 -21.27 -17.89
N GLN A 181 -53.38 -22.35 -18.37
CA GLN A 181 -53.33 -22.69 -19.78
C GLN A 181 -54.75 -22.93 -20.34
N GLU A 182 -55.57 -23.70 -19.63
CA GLU A 182 -56.99 -23.94 -19.97
C GLU A 182 -57.83 -22.67 -19.95
N ALA A 183 -57.57 -21.72 -19.05
CA ALA A 183 -58.26 -20.43 -19.01
C ALA A 183 -57.93 -19.49 -20.19
N LEU A 184 -56.80 -19.70 -20.88
CA LEU A 184 -56.34 -18.87 -22.01
C LEU A 184 -56.72 -19.43 -23.38
N LEU A 185 -56.87 -20.75 -23.52
CA LEU A 185 -57.25 -21.39 -24.79
C LEU A 185 -58.60 -20.91 -25.39
N PRO A 186 -59.67 -20.66 -24.60
CA PRO A 186 -60.96 -20.16 -25.11
C PRO A 186 -60.90 -18.77 -25.76
N LEU A 187 -59.89 -17.96 -25.42
CA LEU A 187 -59.73 -16.60 -25.95
C LEU A 187 -59.21 -16.57 -27.40
N VAL A 188 -58.74 -17.71 -27.93
CA VAL A 188 -58.11 -17.82 -29.25
C VAL A 188 -59.07 -18.36 -30.32
N LYS A 189 -60.23 -18.93 -29.94
CA LYS A 189 -61.20 -19.51 -30.89
C LYS A 189 -62.65 -19.22 -30.53
N LYS A 190 -63.20 -18.16 -31.11
CA LYS A 190 -64.63 -18.10 -31.46
C LYS A 190 -64.76 -18.47 -32.94
N ASP A 191 -65.17 -19.72 -33.19
CA ASP A 191 -66.23 -20.09 -34.13
C ASP A 191 -66.50 -21.61 -34.00
N GLN A 192 -67.79 -21.99 -34.03
CA GLN A 192 -68.39 -23.33 -33.85
C GLN A 192 -69.48 -23.51 -34.95
N PRO A 193 -70.14 -24.69 -35.19
CA PRO A 193 -70.30 -25.92 -34.37
C PRO A 193 -69.98 -27.22 -35.19
N ALA A 194 -70.48 -28.47 -35.01
CA ALA A 194 -71.36 -29.16 -34.04
C ALA A 194 -71.12 -30.71 -34.06
N ALA A 195 -71.90 -31.47 -33.27
CA ALA A 195 -72.24 -32.92 -33.40
C ALA A 195 -71.10 -33.97 -33.20
N LYS A 196 -71.16 -34.90 -32.23
CA LYS A 196 -71.96 -36.16 -32.13
C LYS A 196 -71.58 -37.19 -33.24
N THR A 197 -71.32 -38.49 -33.02
CA THR A 197 -71.49 -39.38 -31.83
C THR A 197 -70.67 -40.69 -31.97
N ALA A 198 -70.42 -41.37 -30.83
CA ALA A 198 -70.09 -42.80 -30.56
C ALA A 198 -69.80 -43.83 -31.70
N GLY A 199 -68.80 -44.72 -31.49
CA GLY A 199 -68.56 -45.91 -32.34
C GLY A 199 -67.50 -46.91 -31.82
N THR A 200 -67.94 -48.06 -31.34
CA THR A 200 -67.23 -49.13 -30.59
C THR A 200 -66.26 -50.07 -31.36
N LYS A 201 -65.22 -50.57 -30.66
CA LYS A 201 -64.64 -51.97 -30.66
C LYS A 201 -63.77 -52.53 -31.83
N ARG A 202 -62.61 -53.12 -31.41
CA ARG A 202 -61.89 -54.33 -31.94
C ARG A 202 -61.18 -54.16 -33.31
N ARG A 203 -60.08 -54.88 -33.66
CA ARG A 203 -59.24 -55.92 -33.00
C ARG A 203 -57.84 -55.97 -33.68
N ASN A 204 -56.89 -56.70 -33.06
CA ASN A 204 -55.85 -57.61 -33.60
C ASN A 204 -55.71 -57.78 -35.15
N ASP A 205 -54.55 -58.08 -35.75
CA ASP A 205 -53.25 -58.59 -35.23
C ASP A 205 -52.12 -58.46 -36.28
N SER A 206 -50.98 -59.10 -35.99
CA SER A 206 -49.98 -59.74 -36.90
C SER A 206 -48.67 -59.01 -37.24
N ASP A 207 -47.63 -59.55 -36.59
CA ASP A 207 -46.20 -59.60 -36.91
C ASP A 207 -45.81 -59.77 -38.40
N ASP A 208 -44.62 -59.26 -38.77
CA ASP A 208 -43.40 -60.05 -39.02
C ASP A 208 -42.22 -59.04 -39.16
N ASN A 209 -41.16 -59.04 -38.34
CA ASN A 209 -40.08 -60.02 -38.12
C ASN A 209 -39.09 -60.15 -39.30
N GLU A 210 -37.89 -59.57 -39.15
CA GLU A 210 -36.66 -60.31 -39.47
C GLU A 210 -35.41 -59.74 -38.76
N LYS A 211 -34.41 -60.60 -38.53
CA LYS A 211 -33.09 -60.28 -37.96
C LYS A 211 -32.01 -60.49 -39.02
N SER A 212 -30.93 -59.71 -38.98
CA SER A 212 -29.61 -60.27 -39.29
C SER A 212 -28.46 -59.53 -38.58
N LYS A 213 -27.35 -60.24 -38.38
CA LYS A 213 -26.11 -59.76 -37.74
C LYS A 213 -25.09 -59.40 -38.82
N GLN A 214 -24.19 -58.46 -38.54
CA GLN A 214 -22.80 -58.56 -39.01
C GLN A 214 -21.83 -57.74 -38.15
N ALA A 215 -20.52 -57.95 -38.33
CA ALA A 215 -19.48 -57.58 -37.38
C ALA A 215 -18.33 -56.76 -37.99
N LYS A 216 -17.58 -56.06 -37.13
CA LYS A 216 -16.20 -55.55 -37.28
C LYS A 216 -15.72 -55.02 -38.66
N THR A 217 -15.40 -53.73 -38.70
CA THR A 217 -14.04 -53.27 -39.08
C THR A 217 -13.68 -51.92 -38.44
N MET A 218 -12.39 -51.61 -38.40
CA MET A 218 -11.81 -50.43 -37.75
C MET A 218 -11.59 -49.25 -38.70
N SER A 219 -11.65 -48.03 -38.18
CA SER A 219 -10.79 -46.92 -38.59
C SER A 219 -10.72 -45.86 -37.48
N ALA A 220 -9.56 -45.24 -37.29
CA ALA A 220 -9.25 -44.43 -36.12
C ALA A 220 -8.81 -43.01 -36.50
N SER A 221 -9.26 -42.00 -35.74
CA SER A 221 -8.68 -40.65 -35.76
C SER A 221 -9.06 -39.81 -34.52
N GLY A 222 -8.17 -39.81 -33.52
CA GLY A 222 -7.83 -38.59 -32.78
C GLY A 222 -8.82 -38.00 -31.76
N ALA A 223 -9.19 -38.73 -30.72
CA ALA A 223 -9.66 -38.13 -29.46
C ALA A 223 -8.53 -38.16 -28.41
N LEU A 224 -8.24 -37.01 -27.77
CA LEU A 224 -7.26 -36.90 -26.68
C LEU A 224 -7.71 -37.74 -25.47
N GLN A 225 -6.85 -38.66 -25.01
CA GLN A 225 -7.08 -39.38 -23.76
C GLN A 225 -6.85 -38.44 -22.55
N PRO A 226 -7.73 -38.43 -21.54
CA PRO A 226 -7.41 -37.81 -20.26
C PRO A 226 -6.36 -38.64 -19.51
N CYS A 227 -5.40 -37.95 -18.90
CA CYS A 227 -4.32 -38.57 -18.12
C CYS A 227 -4.87 -39.33 -16.91
N SER A 228 -4.18 -40.40 -16.46
CA SER A 228 -4.64 -41.24 -15.34
C SER A 228 -4.95 -40.44 -14.07
N LYS A 229 -4.15 -39.39 -13.79
CA LYS A 229 -4.29 -38.51 -12.62
C LYS A 229 -5.62 -37.75 -12.56
N ASP A 230 -6.21 -37.36 -13.68
CA ASP A 230 -7.47 -36.61 -13.67
C ASP A 230 -8.65 -37.46 -13.18
N LYS A 231 -8.62 -38.78 -13.46
CA LYS A 231 -9.63 -39.73 -12.97
C LYS A 231 -9.51 -39.99 -11.47
N GLU A 232 -8.28 -40.03 -10.95
CA GLU A 232 -8.02 -40.15 -9.51
C GLU A 232 -8.45 -38.87 -8.76
N MET A 233 -8.19 -37.70 -9.33
CA MET A 233 -8.66 -36.40 -8.83
C MET A 233 -10.19 -36.30 -8.83
N GLU A 234 -10.86 -36.74 -9.90
CA GLU A 234 -12.31 -36.79 -9.98
C GLU A 234 -12.91 -37.69 -8.90
N ALA A 235 -12.39 -38.91 -8.74
CA ALA A 235 -12.86 -39.86 -7.73
C ALA A 235 -12.69 -39.32 -6.30
N GLN A 236 -11.51 -38.79 -5.97
CA GLN A 236 -11.23 -38.21 -4.65
C GLN A 236 -12.10 -36.97 -4.37
N SER A 237 -12.32 -36.10 -5.37
CA SER A 237 -13.18 -34.93 -5.23
C SER A 237 -14.64 -35.33 -4.97
N LYS A 238 -15.15 -36.35 -5.67
CA LYS A 238 -16.52 -36.87 -5.47
C LYS A 238 -16.69 -37.52 -4.10
N GLU A 239 -15.74 -38.35 -3.65
CA GLU A 239 -15.77 -38.99 -2.33
C GLU A 239 -15.73 -37.94 -1.20
N LEU A 240 -14.86 -36.93 -1.31
CA LEU A 240 -14.80 -35.80 -0.36
C LEU A 240 -16.12 -35.01 -0.29
N TRP A 241 -16.76 -34.77 -1.45
CA TRP A 241 -18.04 -34.05 -1.49
C TRP A 241 -19.22 -34.87 -0.99
N ASN A 242 -19.24 -36.18 -1.24
CA ASN A 242 -20.23 -37.08 -0.63
C ASN A 242 -20.14 -37.04 0.90
N LEU A 243 -18.92 -37.11 1.45
CA LEU A 243 -18.70 -36.99 2.89
C LEU A 243 -19.16 -35.64 3.46
N LYS A 244 -18.91 -34.53 2.76
CA LYS A 244 -19.44 -33.20 3.14
C LYS A 244 -20.97 -33.16 3.12
N ASP A 245 -21.60 -33.73 2.10
CA ASP A 245 -23.06 -33.76 1.97
C ASP A 245 -23.72 -34.67 3.02
N ASP A 246 -23.07 -35.74 3.45
CA ASP A 246 -23.56 -36.61 4.53
C ASP A 246 -23.35 -35.99 5.91
N LEU A 247 -22.20 -35.36 6.17
CA LEU A 247 -22.00 -34.53 7.37
C LEU A 247 -23.08 -33.46 7.51
N LYS A 248 -23.45 -32.80 6.41
CA LYS A 248 -24.53 -31.80 6.39
C LYS A 248 -25.91 -32.39 6.78
N LYS A 249 -26.20 -33.63 6.39
CA LYS A 249 -27.49 -34.30 6.68
C LYS A 249 -27.57 -34.85 8.10
N HIS A 250 -26.45 -35.33 8.64
CA HIS A 250 -26.44 -36.21 9.81
C HIS A 250 -25.69 -35.65 11.01
N VAL A 251 -24.96 -34.54 10.89
CA VAL A 251 -24.12 -34.00 11.99
C VAL A 251 -24.41 -32.52 12.20
N THR A 252 -24.65 -32.13 13.46
CA THR A 252 -24.94 -30.77 13.87
C THR A 252 -23.68 -29.90 13.93
N THR A 253 -23.88 -28.57 13.97
CA THR A 253 -22.76 -27.62 14.10
C THR A 253 -22.03 -27.73 15.44
N ALA A 254 -22.66 -28.27 16.50
CA ALA A 254 -22.02 -28.51 17.78
C ALA A 254 -21.06 -29.70 17.69
N GLU A 255 -21.54 -30.85 17.21
CA GLU A 255 -20.73 -32.06 17.01
C GLU A 255 -19.56 -31.82 16.03
N LEU A 256 -19.74 -30.99 15.00
CA LEU A 256 -18.64 -30.58 14.10
C LEU A 256 -17.54 -29.78 14.84
N ARG A 257 -17.89 -28.99 15.87
CA ARG A 257 -16.88 -28.27 16.68
C ARG A 257 -16.16 -29.22 17.62
N GLU A 258 -16.91 -30.08 18.30
CA GLU A 258 -16.40 -31.09 19.23
C GLU A 258 -15.44 -32.08 18.55
N MET A 259 -15.79 -32.58 17.36
CA MET A 259 -14.88 -33.40 16.54
C MET A 259 -13.59 -32.67 16.17
N LEU A 260 -13.64 -31.37 15.89
CA LEU A 260 -12.43 -30.60 15.59
C LEU A 260 -11.58 -30.41 16.85
N GLU A 261 -12.20 -30.14 17.99
CA GLU A 261 -11.54 -29.95 19.29
C GLU A 261 -10.78 -31.20 19.76
N ILE A 262 -11.43 -32.37 19.73
CA ILE A 262 -10.83 -33.67 20.12
C ILE A 262 -9.63 -34.06 19.21
N ASN A 263 -9.58 -33.55 17.98
CA ASN A 263 -8.49 -33.78 17.03
C ASN A 263 -7.50 -32.60 16.94
N GLU A 264 -7.52 -31.67 17.91
CA GLU A 264 -6.62 -30.50 17.99
C GLU A 264 -6.67 -29.60 16.74
N GLN A 265 -7.87 -29.46 16.16
CA GLN A 265 -8.13 -28.66 14.95
C GLN A 265 -8.93 -27.39 15.25
N SER A 266 -8.78 -26.39 14.39
CA SER A 266 -9.40 -25.07 14.59
C SER A 266 -10.94 -25.11 14.48
N THR A 267 -11.63 -24.92 15.60
CA THR A 267 -13.11 -24.80 15.71
C THR A 267 -13.68 -23.46 15.20
N ARG A 268 -12.86 -22.56 14.63
CA ARG A 268 -13.31 -21.24 14.11
C ARG A 268 -13.85 -21.34 12.67
N GLY A 269 -14.94 -20.63 12.38
CA GLY A 269 -15.52 -20.51 11.04
C GLY A 269 -17.04 -20.63 11.00
N SER A 270 -17.61 -20.57 9.78
CA SER A 270 -19.02 -20.89 9.52
C SER A 270 -19.23 -22.42 9.46
N GLU A 271 -20.48 -22.89 9.47
CA GLU A 271 -20.79 -24.33 9.33
C GLU A 271 -20.13 -24.97 8.10
N LEU A 272 -20.06 -24.26 6.96
CA LEU A 272 -19.29 -24.73 5.79
C LEU A 272 -17.79 -24.90 6.08
N ASP A 273 -17.18 -23.96 6.79
CA ASP A 273 -15.75 -24.03 7.12
C ASP A 273 -15.44 -25.17 8.09
N LEU A 274 -16.34 -25.45 9.04
CA LEU A 274 -16.23 -26.57 9.97
C LEU A 274 -16.39 -27.90 9.24
N ARG A 275 -17.38 -27.99 8.34
CA ARG A 275 -17.65 -29.17 7.52
C ARG A 275 -16.50 -29.49 6.57
N ASP A 276 -15.89 -28.47 5.97
CA ASP A 276 -14.72 -28.61 5.12
C ASP A 276 -13.49 -29.15 5.89
N LYS A 277 -13.24 -28.63 7.10
CA LYS A 277 -12.18 -29.12 7.99
C LYS A 277 -12.43 -30.55 8.48
N CYS A 278 -13.66 -30.86 8.91
CA CYS A 278 -14.04 -32.21 9.34
C CYS A 278 -13.87 -33.21 8.19
N ALA A 279 -14.37 -32.89 6.99
CA ALA A 279 -14.25 -33.78 5.84
C ALA A 279 -12.78 -34.03 5.43
N ASP A 280 -11.93 -33.00 5.43
CA ASP A 280 -10.49 -33.15 5.16
C ASP A 280 -9.79 -34.02 6.23
N GLY A 281 -10.05 -33.77 7.52
CA GLY A 281 -9.49 -34.53 8.63
C GLY A 281 -9.99 -35.98 8.69
N MET A 282 -11.27 -36.21 8.46
CA MET A 282 -11.88 -37.55 8.38
C MET A 282 -11.33 -38.34 7.19
N MET A 283 -11.13 -37.71 6.03
CA MET A 283 -10.66 -38.39 4.82
C MET A 283 -9.14 -38.64 4.82
N PHE A 284 -8.33 -37.66 5.23
CA PHE A 284 -6.88 -37.68 5.09
C PHE A 284 -6.09 -37.77 6.41
N GLY A 285 -6.75 -37.64 7.57
CA GLY A 285 -6.14 -37.61 8.91
C GLY A 285 -5.97 -36.18 9.46
N PRO A 286 -5.79 -35.98 10.78
CA PRO A 286 -5.63 -34.64 11.36
C PRO A 286 -4.39 -33.92 10.81
N LEU A 287 -4.47 -32.61 10.56
CA LEU A 287 -3.31 -31.80 10.20
C LEU A 287 -2.45 -31.56 11.43
N ALA A 288 -1.13 -31.65 11.28
CA ALA A 288 -0.20 -31.22 12.31
C ALA A 288 -0.23 -29.68 12.46
N LEU A 289 0.24 -29.19 13.60
CA LEU A 289 0.45 -27.75 13.82
C LEU A 289 1.55 -27.21 12.89
N CYS A 290 1.49 -25.93 12.56
CA CYS A 290 2.45 -25.28 11.67
C CYS A 290 3.88 -25.36 12.25
N PRO A 291 4.88 -25.82 11.48
CA PRO A 291 6.25 -25.97 11.97
C PRO A 291 6.95 -24.62 12.28
N VAL A 292 6.38 -23.50 11.83
CA VAL A 292 6.96 -22.15 12.01
C VAL A 292 6.42 -21.44 13.26
N CYS A 293 5.15 -21.65 13.62
CA CYS A 293 4.50 -20.88 14.69
C CYS A 293 3.53 -21.68 15.57
N SER A 294 3.49 -23.01 15.42
CA SER A 294 2.54 -23.91 16.08
C SER A 294 1.05 -23.57 15.83
N GLY A 295 0.75 -22.67 14.89
CA GLY A 295 -0.61 -22.29 14.52
C GLY A 295 -1.30 -23.32 13.63
N HIS A 296 -2.63 -23.28 13.61
CA HIS A 296 -3.44 -24.19 12.80
C HIS A 296 -3.27 -23.96 11.29
N VAL A 297 -3.05 -25.04 10.56
CA VAL A 297 -2.99 -25.09 9.09
C VAL A 297 -4.37 -25.44 8.52
N SER A 298 -4.74 -24.89 7.37
CA SER A 298 -5.98 -25.24 6.68
C SER A 298 -5.83 -25.17 5.16
N PHE A 299 -6.56 -26.00 4.42
CA PHE A 299 -6.62 -25.92 2.97
C PHE A 299 -7.39 -24.66 2.50
N SER A 300 -6.75 -23.81 1.68
CA SER A 300 -7.36 -22.63 1.07
C SER A 300 -6.68 -22.25 -0.25
N GLY A 301 -7.48 -22.07 -1.31
CA GLY A 301 -6.97 -21.62 -2.62
C GLY A 301 -5.93 -22.56 -3.26
N GLY A 302 -6.16 -23.87 -3.20
CA GLY A 302 -5.31 -24.88 -3.84
C GLY A 302 -4.12 -25.39 -3.01
N ILE A 303 -3.83 -24.76 -1.87
CA ILE A 303 -2.67 -25.06 -1.01
C ILE A 303 -3.09 -25.08 0.47
N TYR A 304 -2.33 -25.72 1.35
CA TYR A 304 -2.50 -25.56 2.79
C TYR A 304 -1.76 -24.31 3.25
N ARG A 305 -2.44 -23.43 3.98
CA ARG A 305 -1.87 -22.20 4.54
C ARG A 305 -2.02 -22.18 6.06
N CYS A 306 -1.01 -21.65 6.76
CA CYS A 306 -1.15 -21.35 8.17
C CYS A 306 -2.06 -20.13 8.39
N ASN A 307 -2.90 -20.17 9.42
CA ASN A 307 -3.70 -19.00 9.86
C ASN A 307 -3.16 -18.38 11.16
N GLY A 308 -2.03 -18.87 11.66
CA GLY A 308 -1.36 -18.34 12.84
C GLY A 308 -0.56 -17.07 12.55
N TYR A 309 0.09 -16.59 13.60
CA TYR A 309 1.02 -15.47 13.56
C TYR A 309 2.39 -15.94 14.07
N ILE A 310 3.47 -15.35 13.57
CA ILE A 310 4.83 -15.61 14.06
C ILE A 310 5.11 -14.74 15.29
N SER A 311 4.47 -13.58 15.35
CA SER A 311 4.57 -12.57 16.42
C SER A 311 3.27 -11.76 16.51
N GLU A 312 3.22 -10.77 17.38
CA GLU A 312 2.14 -9.78 17.47
C GLU A 312 2.08 -8.83 16.25
N TRP A 313 3.09 -8.86 15.38
CA TRP A 313 3.27 -7.97 14.23
C TRP A 313 3.11 -8.69 12.89
N SER A 314 3.45 -9.98 12.82
CA SER A 314 3.63 -10.69 11.55
C SER A 314 2.77 -11.94 11.44
N LYS A 315 1.96 -12.00 10.38
CA LYS A 315 1.19 -13.19 10.05
C LYS A 315 2.11 -14.30 9.55
N CYS A 316 1.79 -15.56 9.87
CA CYS A 316 2.55 -16.69 9.36
C CYS A 316 2.34 -16.86 7.86
N SER A 317 3.44 -16.78 7.11
CA SER A 317 3.50 -16.94 5.65
C SER A 317 3.55 -18.40 5.19
N HIS A 318 3.66 -19.36 6.13
CA HIS A 318 3.86 -20.77 5.82
C HIS A 318 2.71 -21.35 4.99
N ALA A 319 3.07 -21.95 3.85
CA ALA A 319 2.15 -22.69 2.99
C ALA A 319 2.85 -23.91 2.36
N THR A 320 2.10 -25.01 2.21
CA THR A 320 2.60 -26.28 1.65
C THR A 320 1.52 -27.01 0.85
N SER A 321 1.92 -27.77 -0.17
CA SER A 321 1.04 -28.70 -0.90
C SER A 321 0.96 -30.09 -0.27
N ASP A 322 1.97 -30.52 0.50
CA ASP A 322 2.01 -31.77 1.27
C ASP A 322 2.20 -31.41 2.76
N PRO A 323 1.11 -31.31 3.55
CA PRO A 323 1.20 -30.97 4.97
C PRO A 323 1.46 -32.23 5.80
N ASP A 324 2.22 -32.06 6.88
CA ASP A 324 2.35 -33.10 7.89
C ASP A 324 0.99 -33.41 8.53
N ARG A 325 0.71 -34.70 8.71
CA ARG A 325 -0.53 -35.21 9.30
C ARG A 325 -0.24 -36.17 10.45
N ILE A 326 -1.05 -36.07 11.50
CA ILE A 326 -0.94 -36.92 12.68
C ILE A 326 -1.32 -38.35 12.28
N LYS A 327 -0.41 -39.30 12.50
CA LYS A 327 -0.62 -40.72 12.18
C LYS A 327 -1.58 -41.34 13.18
N GLY A 328 -2.84 -41.50 12.79
CA GLY A 328 -3.86 -42.12 13.65
C GLY A 328 -5.24 -42.18 13.01
N LYS A 329 -6.19 -42.74 13.76
CA LYS A 329 -7.62 -42.65 13.44
C LYS A 329 -8.13 -41.24 13.81
N TRP A 330 -8.99 -40.68 12.97
CA TRP A 330 -9.79 -39.50 13.33
C TRP A 330 -10.67 -39.87 14.52
N LYS A 331 -10.59 -39.09 15.60
CA LYS A 331 -11.36 -39.29 16.83
C LYS A 331 -12.77 -38.68 16.68
N ILE A 332 -13.73 -39.27 17.36
CA ILE A 332 -15.10 -38.74 17.54
C ILE A 332 -15.40 -38.69 19.05
N PRO A 333 -16.41 -37.92 19.51
CA PRO A 333 -16.80 -37.92 20.91
C PRO A 333 -17.18 -39.32 21.40
N GLU A 334 -16.73 -39.70 22.58
CA GLU A 334 -16.89 -41.07 23.11
C GLU A 334 -18.35 -41.38 23.46
N GLU A 335 -19.13 -40.37 23.88
CA GLU A 335 -20.56 -40.49 24.23
C GLU A 335 -21.52 -40.03 23.11
N THR A 336 -21.09 -40.00 21.84
CA THR A 336 -21.99 -39.56 20.76
C THR A 336 -23.11 -40.57 20.46
N GLU A 337 -24.37 -40.14 20.62
CA GLU A 337 -25.56 -40.89 20.17
C GLU A 337 -25.69 -40.94 18.64
N ASN A 338 -24.83 -40.22 17.91
CA ASN A 338 -24.94 -40.05 16.47
C ASN A 338 -24.57 -41.34 15.71
N GLN A 339 -25.60 -42.08 15.29
CA GLN A 339 -25.45 -43.33 14.56
C GLN A 339 -24.60 -43.22 13.29
N PHE A 340 -24.55 -42.05 12.62
CA PHE A 340 -23.70 -41.85 11.45
C PHE A 340 -22.22 -41.85 11.85
N LEU A 341 -21.85 -41.06 12.87
CA LEU A 341 -20.48 -40.99 13.38
C LEU A 341 -20.01 -42.35 13.93
N VAL A 342 -20.86 -43.04 14.69
CA VAL A 342 -20.56 -44.39 15.22
C VAL A 342 -20.32 -45.41 14.11
N LYS A 343 -21.14 -45.40 13.05
CA LYS A 343 -20.95 -46.28 11.88
C LYS A 343 -19.70 -45.92 11.10
N TRP A 344 -19.43 -44.63 10.90
CA TRP A 344 -18.24 -44.14 10.19
C TRP A 344 -16.93 -44.45 10.91
N ASN A 345 -16.88 -44.28 12.24
CA ASN A 345 -15.67 -44.60 13.02
C ASN A 345 -15.34 -46.10 12.96
N LYS A 346 -16.35 -46.98 12.86
CA LYS A 346 -16.17 -48.42 12.64
C LYS A 346 -15.67 -48.75 11.23
N SER A 347 -16.07 -48.01 10.19
CA SER A 347 -15.60 -48.22 8.80
C SER A 347 -14.29 -47.50 8.45
N GLN A 348 -13.72 -46.74 9.40
CA GLN A 348 -12.50 -45.96 9.21
C GLN A 348 -11.25 -46.83 8.93
N LYS A 349 -10.68 -46.67 7.73
CA LYS A 349 -9.38 -47.23 7.33
C LYS A 349 -8.24 -46.73 8.24
N SER A 350 -7.31 -47.63 8.57
CA SER A 350 -6.11 -47.33 9.37
C SER A 350 -5.07 -46.53 8.60
N VAL A 351 -4.89 -46.81 7.32
CA VAL A 351 -4.06 -46.02 6.40
C VAL A 351 -4.96 -45.04 5.66
N LYS A 352 -4.66 -43.74 5.79
CA LYS A 352 -5.36 -42.66 5.09
C LYS A 352 -4.74 -42.43 3.70
N PRO A 353 -5.53 -42.17 2.64
CA PRO A 353 -4.99 -41.75 1.36
C PRO A 353 -4.28 -40.40 1.49
N LYS A 354 -3.29 -40.14 0.63
CA LYS A 354 -2.78 -38.77 0.44
C LYS A 354 -3.81 -37.95 -0.34
N ARG A 355 -3.94 -36.66 0.00
CA ARG A 355 -4.70 -35.73 -0.82
C ARG A 355 -3.92 -35.44 -2.10
N ILE A 356 -4.54 -35.67 -3.25
CA ILE A 356 -3.97 -35.35 -4.55
C ILE A 356 -4.35 -33.89 -4.83
N LEU A 357 -3.36 -33.09 -5.22
CA LEU A 357 -3.52 -31.71 -5.64
C LEU A 357 -2.83 -31.52 -6.98
N ASN A 358 -3.31 -30.57 -7.78
CA ASN A 358 -2.56 -30.14 -8.95
C ASN A 358 -1.20 -29.60 -8.50
N PRO A 359 -0.08 -29.98 -9.13
CA PRO A 359 1.21 -29.37 -8.84
C PRO A 359 1.12 -27.88 -9.16
N ILE A 360 1.39 -27.05 -8.16
CA ILE A 360 1.57 -25.61 -8.35
C ILE A 360 2.83 -25.46 -9.20
N SER A 361 2.70 -24.85 -10.38
CA SER A 361 3.86 -24.44 -11.19
C SER A 361 4.81 -23.65 -10.30
N PRO A 362 6.06 -24.12 -10.07
CA PRO A 362 6.95 -23.44 -9.13
C PRO A 362 7.18 -21.99 -9.57
N ALA A 363 7.09 -21.06 -8.62
CA ALA A 363 7.70 -19.75 -8.81
C ALA A 363 9.20 -19.99 -9.06
N GLY A 364 9.67 -19.61 -10.25
CA GLY A 364 10.90 -20.14 -10.83
C GLY A 364 12.13 -19.95 -9.94
N THR A 365 12.70 -21.07 -9.47
CA THR A 365 14.06 -21.14 -8.92
C THR A 365 14.93 -21.88 -9.92
N SER A 366 15.54 -21.15 -10.85
CA SER A 366 16.53 -21.68 -11.78
C SER A 366 17.93 -21.32 -11.29
N GLN A 367 18.62 -22.26 -10.63
CA GLN A 367 20.08 -22.25 -10.65
C GLN A 367 20.55 -22.62 -12.06
N GLY A 368 21.50 -21.87 -12.59
CA GLY A 368 21.69 -21.76 -14.04
C GLY A 368 22.74 -22.69 -14.64
N GLN A 369 22.58 -22.96 -15.93
CA GLN A 369 23.69 -22.98 -16.88
C GLN A 369 23.39 -22.00 -18.02
N GLY A 370 24.43 -21.31 -18.48
CA GLY A 370 24.27 -19.99 -19.09
C GLY A 370 23.72 -20.00 -20.52
N SER A 371 22.80 -19.08 -20.78
CA SER A 371 22.53 -18.52 -22.11
C SER A 371 21.99 -17.09 -21.95
N LYS A 372 22.47 -16.16 -22.79
CA LYS A 372 22.23 -14.72 -22.67
C LYS A 372 20.73 -14.40 -22.80
N ALA A 373 20.11 -13.91 -21.72
CA ALA A 373 18.74 -13.40 -21.74
C ALA A 373 18.70 -11.98 -21.17
N ALA A 374 18.66 -11.00 -22.08
CA ALA A 374 18.26 -9.64 -21.75
C ALA A 374 16.78 -9.44 -22.07
N ALA A 375 16.13 -8.58 -21.29
CA ALA A 375 14.85 -7.92 -21.56
C ALA A 375 13.55 -8.75 -21.66
N ASP A 376 12.64 -8.34 -20.77
CA ASP A 376 11.24 -7.98 -21.02
C ASP A 376 10.09 -8.94 -20.68
N SER A 377 9.26 -8.47 -19.75
CA SER A 377 7.81 -8.69 -19.74
C SER A 377 7.03 -7.39 -19.47
N SER A 378 7.57 -6.24 -19.90
CA SER A 378 6.71 -5.10 -20.18
C SER A 378 5.92 -5.37 -21.46
N ARG A 379 4.66 -4.95 -21.48
CA ARG A 379 3.92 -4.77 -22.73
C ARG A 379 4.69 -3.71 -23.50
N SER A 380 5.30 -4.08 -24.63
CA SER A 380 5.95 -3.12 -25.53
C SER A 380 4.89 -2.28 -26.25
N GLU A 381 4.36 -1.29 -25.54
CA GLU A 381 3.78 -0.11 -26.17
C GLU A 381 4.91 0.58 -26.93
N LYS A 382 5.00 0.28 -28.23
CA LYS A 382 5.89 0.96 -29.16
C LYS A 382 5.56 2.45 -29.17
N LEU A 383 6.53 3.27 -29.57
CA LEU A 383 6.30 4.72 -29.72
C LEU A 383 5.15 5.03 -30.70
N ASP A 384 4.87 4.11 -31.62
CA ASP A 384 3.71 4.05 -32.53
C ASP A 384 2.34 4.31 -31.82
N ASP A 385 2.17 3.89 -30.56
CA ASP A 385 0.93 4.09 -29.77
C ASP A 385 0.92 5.41 -28.97
N LEU A 386 1.98 6.22 -29.04
CA LEU A 386 2.12 7.46 -28.29
C LEU A 386 1.59 8.66 -29.09
N ARG A 387 0.42 9.19 -28.68
CA ARG A 387 -0.19 10.39 -29.24
C ARG A 387 0.05 11.61 -28.37
N VAL A 388 0.86 12.55 -28.85
CA VAL A 388 1.39 13.66 -28.03
C VAL A 388 0.88 15.02 -28.53
N SER A 389 0.43 15.88 -27.61
CA SER A 389 0.16 17.30 -27.89
C SER A 389 1.07 18.17 -27.02
N ILE A 390 1.51 19.34 -27.51
CA ILE A 390 2.54 20.18 -26.86
C ILE A 390 2.07 21.63 -26.60
N ALA A 391 2.28 22.10 -25.37
CA ALA A 391 2.28 23.51 -24.98
C ALA A 391 3.62 24.17 -25.35
N GLY A 392 3.57 25.41 -25.86
CA GLY A 392 4.75 26.15 -26.31
C GLY A 392 4.47 27.00 -27.56
N SER A 393 5.47 27.79 -27.95
CA SER A 393 5.41 28.67 -29.13
C SER A 393 5.34 27.88 -30.44
N SER A 394 4.97 28.56 -31.53
CA SER A 394 4.89 27.95 -32.86
C SER A 394 6.20 27.28 -33.31
N LYS A 395 7.35 27.87 -32.96
CA LYS A 395 8.69 27.34 -33.28
C LYS A 395 9.02 26.08 -32.50
N GLU A 396 8.77 26.06 -31.19
CA GLU A 396 9.02 24.89 -30.33
C GLU A 396 8.12 23.72 -30.70
N ARG A 397 6.84 24.01 -30.97
CA ARG A 397 5.86 23.01 -31.43
C ARG A 397 6.29 22.36 -32.75
N GLN A 398 6.87 23.12 -33.69
CA GLN A 398 7.43 22.56 -34.93
C GLN A 398 8.69 21.73 -34.69
N ALA A 399 9.61 22.20 -33.83
CA ALA A 399 10.84 21.48 -33.51
C ALA A 399 10.56 20.12 -32.82
N TRP A 400 9.62 20.09 -31.87
CA TRP A 400 9.21 18.84 -31.23
C TRP A 400 8.34 17.96 -32.12
N LYS A 401 7.46 18.52 -32.97
CA LYS A 401 6.69 17.75 -33.96
C LYS A 401 7.63 16.87 -34.79
N LYS A 402 8.70 17.47 -35.34
CA LYS A 402 9.69 16.73 -36.13
C LYS A 402 10.33 15.58 -35.33
N LYS A 403 10.76 15.83 -34.10
CA LYS A 403 11.33 14.79 -33.20
C LYS A 403 10.35 13.67 -32.83
N ILE A 404 9.06 14.00 -32.66
CA ILE A 404 7.98 13.06 -32.35
C ILE A 404 7.72 12.14 -33.56
N GLU A 405 7.60 12.72 -34.75
CA GLU A 405 7.37 11.98 -35.99
C GLU A 405 8.59 11.14 -36.40
N GLU A 406 9.81 11.63 -36.21
CA GLU A 406 11.07 10.87 -36.39
C GLU A 406 11.20 9.70 -35.40
N ALA A 407 10.56 9.78 -34.23
CA ALA A 407 10.52 8.72 -33.22
C ALA A 407 9.33 7.75 -33.38
N GLY A 408 8.54 7.88 -34.46
CA GLY A 408 7.40 7.00 -34.77
C GLY A 408 6.10 7.33 -34.03
N ALA A 409 6.06 8.39 -33.21
CA ALA A 409 4.89 8.80 -32.44
C ALA A 409 3.99 9.78 -33.21
N GLU A 410 2.68 9.81 -32.92
CA GLU A 410 1.71 10.68 -33.63
C GLU A 410 1.58 12.05 -32.94
N PHE A 411 1.89 13.13 -33.66
CA PHE A 411 1.75 14.50 -33.16
C PHE A 411 0.32 15.05 -33.31
N HIS A 412 -0.27 15.49 -32.20
CA HIS A 412 -1.57 16.16 -32.15
C HIS A 412 -1.40 17.67 -31.97
N ALA A 413 -1.76 18.46 -32.98
CA ALA A 413 -1.66 19.93 -32.93
C ALA A 413 -2.57 20.61 -31.88
N LYS A 414 -3.63 19.93 -31.44
CA LYS A 414 -4.53 20.30 -30.34
C LYS A 414 -5.00 19.03 -29.63
N VAL A 415 -5.37 19.14 -28.36
CA VAL A 415 -5.90 18.02 -27.56
C VAL A 415 -7.23 17.55 -28.16
N LYS A 416 -7.27 16.29 -28.61
CA LYS A 416 -8.45 15.61 -29.18
C LYS A 416 -8.69 14.25 -28.49
N LYS A 417 -9.86 13.64 -28.72
CA LYS A 417 -10.20 12.32 -28.16
C LYS A 417 -9.19 11.28 -28.67
N GLY A 418 -8.55 10.56 -27.75
CA GLY A 418 -7.46 9.62 -28.07
C GLY A 418 -6.05 10.22 -28.04
N THR A 419 -5.84 11.44 -27.53
CA THR A 419 -4.50 11.94 -27.16
C THR A 419 -4.00 11.20 -25.92
N SER A 420 -2.76 10.68 -25.95
CA SER A 420 -2.18 9.89 -24.85
C SER A 420 -1.64 10.79 -23.73
N CYS A 421 -0.92 11.87 -24.08
CA CYS A 421 -0.44 12.87 -23.12
C CYS A 421 -0.35 14.28 -23.71
N PHE A 422 -0.38 15.28 -22.83
CA PHE A 422 -0.11 16.68 -23.11
C PHE A 422 1.21 17.06 -22.42
N VAL A 423 2.18 17.53 -23.20
CA VAL A 423 3.54 17.82 -22.72
C VAL A 423 3.73 19.32 -22.62
N VAL A 424 4.32 19.77 -21.53
CA VAL A 424 4.61 21.19 -21.27
C VAL A 424 6.12 21.43 -21.35
N CYS A 425 6.51 22.40 -22.17
CA CYS A 425 7.89 22.83 -22.38
C CYS A 425 8.07 24.25 -21.80
N GLY A 426 9.04 24.42 -20.90
CA GLY A 426 9.36 25.71 -20.28
C GLY A 426 8.35 26.24 -19.25
N GLN A 427 8.58 27.46 -18.78
CA GLN A 427 7.64 28.21 -17.92
C GLN A 427 6.53 28.82 -18.79
N THR A 428 5.49 28.03 -19.07
CA THR A 428 4.24 28.55 -19.67
C THR A 428 3.23 28.89 -18.57
N ASP A 429 2.47 29.98 -18.76
CA ASP A 429 1.41 30.38 -17.84
C ASP A 429 0.40 29.24 -17.57
N MET A 430 -0.03 29.14 -16.31
CA MET A 430 -0.99 28.14 -15.81
C MET A 430 -2.39 28.20 -16.45
N GLU A 431 -2.60 29.17 -17.34
CA GLU A 431 -3.86 29.58 -17.95
C GLU A 431 -4.09 29.04 -19.38
N ASP A 432 -3.16 28.25 -19.96
CA ASP A 432 -3.30 27.73 -21.33
C ASP A 432 -4.64 26.99 -21.52
N ALA A 433 -5.43 27.47 -22.48
CA ALA A 433 -6.75 26.95 -22.82
C ALA A 433 -6.73 25.46 -23.23
N GLU A 434 -5.65 24.98 -23.87
CA GLU A 434 -5.49 23.57 -24.20
C GLU A 434 -5.03 22.74 -22.99
N MET A 435 -4.35 23.32 -21.99
CA MET A 435 -4.07 22.63 -20.72
C MET A 435 -5.36 22.42 -19.90
N ARG A 436 -6.21 23.46 -19.76
CA ARG A 436 -7.55 23.31 -19.12
C ARG A 436 -8.42 22.29 -19.87
N LYS A 437 -8.22 22.12 -21.18
CA LYS A 437 -8.91 21.12 -22.00
C LYS A 437 -8.34 19.72 -21.80
N ALA A 438 -7.02 19.55 -21.69
CA ALA A 438 -6.37 18.29 -21.31
C ALA A 438 -6.87 17.79 -19.95
N ARG A 439 -6.89 18.67 -18.93
CA ARG A 439 -7.41 18.35 -17.59
C ARG A 439 -8.90 17.94 -17.64
N ARG A 440 -9.76 18.72 -18.31
CA ARG A 440 -11.19 18.35 -18.52
C ARG A 440 -11.39 17.01 -19.26
N MET A 441 -10.48 16.64 -20.15
CA MET A 441 -10.51 15.39 -20.90
C MET A 441 -9.78 14.22 -20.21
N LYS A 442 -9.24 14.43 -19.00
CA LYS A 442 -8.42 13.45 -18.25
C LYS A 442 -7.21 12.92 -19.03
N VAL A 443 -6.62 13.75 -19.88
CA VAL A 443 -5.35 13.46 -20.57
C VAL A 443 -4.19 13.77 -19.62
N ALA A 444 -3.18 12.90 -19.55
CA ALA A 444 -2.04 13.09 -18.65
C ALA A 444 -1.22 14.33 -19.05
N VAL A 445 -1.05 15.28 -18.13
CA VAL A 445 -0.18 16.46 -18.31
C VAL A 445 1.19 16.14 -17.73
N VAL A 446 2.24 16.19 -18.55
CA VAL A 446 3.60 15.76 -18.19
C VAL A 446 4.67 16.79 -18.60
N ARG A 447 5.84 16.74 -17.97
CA ARG A 447 7.03 17.55 -18.33
C ARG A 447 7.72 17.04 -19.61
N GLU A 448 8.48 17.89 -20.28
CA GLU A 448 9.19 17.55 -21.52
C GLU A 448 10.22 16.41 -21.38
N ASP A 449 10.79 16.23 -20.17
CA ASP A 449 11.65 15.11 -19.80
C ASP A 449 11.03 13.75 -20.15
N TYR A 450 9.70 13.63 -20.10
CA TYR A 450 8.98 12.43 -20.50
C TYR A 450 9.30 12.01 -21.93
N LEU A 451 9.31 12.95 -22.88
CA LEU A 451 9.60 12.66 -24.28
C LEU A 451 11.07 12.32 -24.47
N VAL A 452 11.97 13.08 -23.84
CA VAL A 452 13.43 12.82 -23.88
C VAL A 452 13.73 11.40 -23.45
N ASP A 453 13.17 10.96 -22.32
CA ASP A 453 13.41 9.64 -21.76
C ASP A 453 12.68 8.52 -22.53
N CYS A 454 11.48 8.77 -23.08
CA CYS A 454 10.80 7.82 -23.97
C CYS A 454 11.60 7.59 -25.26
N PHE A 455 12.15 8.64 -25.88
CA PHE A 455 12.95 8.54 -27.09
C PHE A 455 14.31 7.88 -26.82
N LYS A 456 14.97 8.23 -25.71
CA LYS A 456 16.24 7.61 -25.29
C LYS A 456 16.10 6.11 -25.00
N LYS A 457 14.93 5.67 -24.50
CA LYS A 457 14.64 4.28 -24.15
C LYS A 457 13.82 3.53 -25.23
N GLN A 458 13.52 4.19 -26.35
CA GLN A 458 12.77 3.66 -27.50
C GLN A 458 11.45 2.93 -27.15
N ARG A 459 10.77 3.40 -26.09
CA ARG A 459 9.49 2.83 -25.63
C ARG A 459 8.68 3.87 -24.87
N LYS A 460 7.37 3.71 -24.85
CA LYS A 460 6.48 4.52 -24.01
C LYS A 460 6.74 4.20 -22.52
N LEU A 461 6.88 5.24 -21.70
CA LEU A 461 7.09 5.12 -20.25
C LEU A 461 5.78 5.40 -19.47
N PRO A 462 5.65 4.91 -18.22
CA PRO A 462 4.54 5.29 -17.34
C PRO A 462 4.53 6.80 -17.07
N PHE A 463 3.35 7.42 -17.17
CA PHE A 463 3.22 8.88 -16.97
C PHE A 463 3.45 9.32 -15.52
N ASP A 464 3.26 8.44 -14.55
CA ASP A 464 3.17 8.79 -13.12
C ASP A 464 4.43 9.49 -12.60
N LYS A 465 5.62 9.15 -13.12
CA LYS A 465 6.89 9.78 -12.73
C LYS A 465 7.14 11.17 -13.34
N TYR A 466 6.36 11.56 -14.34
CA TYR A 466 6.59 12.79 -15.13
C TYR A 466 5.37 13.73 -15.12
N LYS A 467 4.28 13.30 -14.48
CA LYS A 467 3.02 14.03 -14.38
C LYS A 467 3.22 15.29 -13.54
N MET A 468 2.63 16.39 -13.98
CA MET A 468 2.50 17.57 -13.13
C MET A 468 1.21 17.45 -12.32
N GLU A 469 1.33 17.58 -11.00
CA GLU A 469 0.20 17.52 -10.08
C GLU A 469 -0.67 18.79 -10.19
N ASP A 470 -1.86 18.76 -9.59
CA ASP A 470 -2.70 19.95 -9.51
C ASP A 470 -2.12 20.84 -8.40
N ALA A 471 -1.48 21.96 -8.76
CA ALA A 471 -1.28 23.07 -7.83
C ALA A 471 -2.66 23.70 -7.54
N GLY A 472 -3.37 23.08 -6.61
CA GLY A 472 -4.82 23.26 -6.46
C GLY A 472 -5.40 22.74 -5.14
N GLU A 473 -4.55 22.51 -4.13
CA GLU A 473 -4.99 22.40 -2.74
C GLU A 473 -4.34 23.54 -1.95
N GLY A 474 -5.18 24.32 -1.27
CA GLY A 474 -4.72 25.44 -0.45
C GLY A 474 -3.97 24.94 0.78
N ILE A 475 -3.08 25.77 1.31
CA ILE A 475 -2.29 25.48 2.52
C ILE A 475 -3.23 25.10 3.67
N VAL A 476 -3.28 23.81 4.01
CA VAL A 476 -4.03 23.31 5.17
C VAL A 476 -3.26 23.67 6.44
N THR A 477 -3.72 24.70 7.13
CA THR A 477 -3.23 25.09 8.45
C THR A 477 -4.01 24.36 9.53
N VAL A 478 -3.35 23.42 10.20
CA VAL A 478 -3.91 22.68 11.34
C VAL A 478 -4.08 23.64 12.53
N LYS A 479 -5.33 23.94 12.90
CA LYS A 479 -5.64 24.76 14.07
C LYS A 479 -5.68 23.88 15.34
N VAL A 480 -4.82 24.23 16.30
CA VAL A 480 -4.73 23.56 17.60
C VAL A 480 -5.58 24.33 18.62
N LYS A 481 -6.44 23.63 19.37
CA LYS A 481 -7.25 24.19 20.46
C LYS A 481 -7.24 23.24 21.66
N GLY A 482 -6.77 23.73 22.80
CA GLY A 482 -6.42 22.84 23.93
C GLY A 482 -5.08 22.14 23.67
N ARG A 483 -4.90 20.93 24.18
CA ARG A 483 -3.66 20.14 24.05
C ARG A 483 -3.54 19.35 22.73
N SER A 484 -4.50 19.48 21.82
CA SER A 484 -4.58 18.67 20.60
C SER A 484 -5.27 19.42 19.45
N ALA A 485 -5.04 18.98 18.22
CA ALA A 485 -5.75 19.48 17.04
C ALA A 485 -7.02 18.66 16.74
N VAL A 486 -8.09 19.35 16.33
CA VAL A 486 -9.25 18.73 15.68
C VAL A 486 -8.88 18.42 14.22
N HIS A 487 -9.16 17.20 13.74
CA HIS A 487 -8.82 16.84 12.37
C HIS A 487 -9.72 17.61 11.36
N GLU A 488 -9.11 18.29 10.39
CA GLU A 488 -9.79 19.04 9.30
C GLU A 488 -10.96 18.29 8.66
N ALA A 489 -10.81 16.99 8.35
CA ALA A 489 -11.84 16.16 7.72
C ALA A 489 -13.11 15.92 8.58
N SER A 490 -13.18 16.50 9.78
CA SER A 490 -14.42 16.65 10.57
C SER A 490 -15.26 17.87 10.18
N GLY A 491 -14.64 18.91 9.60
CA GLY A 491 -15.25 20.22 9.34
C GLY A 491 -15.41 21.13 10.58
N LEU A 492 -15.03 20.67 11.77
CA LEU A 492 -15.37 21.33 13.05
C LEU A 492 -14.23 22.17 13.67
N GLN A 493 -13.07 22.25 13.03
CA GLN A 493 -11.84 22.88 13.57
C GLN A 493 -11.99 24.34 14.04
N GLU A 494 -12.92 25.10 13.45
CA GLU A 494 -13.14 26.51 13.78
C GLU A 494 -13.98 26.73 15.06
N HIS A 495 -14.80 25.75 15.47
CA HIS A 495 -15.83 25.93 16.51
C HIS A 495 -15.75 24.93 17.68
N CYS A 496 -14.88 23.92 17.57
CA CYS A 496 -14.77 22.85 18.55
C CYS A 496 -13.31 22.59 18.96
N HIS A 497 -13.11 21.94 20.10
CA HIS A 497 -11.83 21.45 20.62
C HIS A 497 -11.88 19.94 20.87
N ILE A 498 -10.74 19.32 21.19
CA ILE A 498 -10.71 17.90 21.61
C ILE A 498 -11.11 17.79 23.08
N LEU A 499 -11.93 16.80 23.42
CA LEU A 499 -12.34 16.57 24.82
C LEU A 499 -11.13 16.20 25.69
N GLU A 500 -10.90 17.01 26.72
CA GLU A 500 -9.95 16.75 27.81
C GLU A 500 -10.70 16.46 29.12
N ASP A 501 -10.31 15.41 29.84
CA ASP A 501 -10.87 15.04 31.14
C ASP A 501 -9.74 14.70 32.13
N GLY A 502 -9.36 15.69 32.93
CA GLY A 502 -8.21 15.62 33.85
C GLY A 502 -6.87 15.53 33.09
N ASN A 503 -6.31 14.33 33.02
CA ASN A 503 -5.14 14.00 32.21
C ASN A 503 -5.49 13.27 30.89
N SER A 504 -6.73 12.82 30.74
CA SER A 504 -7.20 12.07 29.58
C SER A 504 -7.39 13.02 28.39
N ILE A 505 -6.67 12.80 27.30
CA ILE A 505 -6.91 13.49 26.01
C ILE A 505 -7.54 12.47 25.07
N TYR A 506 -8.80 12.64 24.71
CA TYR A 506 -9.54 11.67 23.89
C TYR A 506 -9.24 11.82 22.39
N ASN A 507 -7.97 11.64 22.02
CA ASN A 507 -7.46 11.60 20.65
C ASN A 507 -6.44 10.47 20.52
N THR A 508 -6.53 9.67 19.46
CA THR A 508 -5.52 8.66 19.13
C THR A 508 -5.47 8.38 17.63
N THR A 509 -4.24 8.20 17.14
CA THR A 509 -3.97 7.71 15.78
C THR A 509 -3.37 6.32 15.89
N LEU A 510 -4.01 5.35 15.27
CA LEU A 510 -3.58 3.96 15.24
C LEU A 510 -2.98 3.63 13.86
N SER A 511 -1.90 2.85 13.86
CA SER A 511 -1.16 2.39 12.69
C SER A 511 -1.13 0.85 12.62
N MET A 512 -1.10 0.29 11.42
CA MET A 512 -0.90 -1.14 11.19
C MET A 512 -0.27 -1.40 9.82
N SER A 513 0.97 -1.88 9.81
CA SER A 513 1.67 -2.34 8.60
C SER A 513 1.94 -3.85 8.68
N ASP A 514 1.51 -4.59 7.66
CA ASP A 514 1.81 -6.03 7.49
C ASP A 514 2.21 -6.31 6.03
N LEU A 515 3.52 -6.37 5.82
CA LEU A 515 4.19 -6.66 4.55
C LEU A 515 3.85 -8.04 3.99
N SER A 516 3.39 -8.99 4.82
CA SER A 516 3.01 -10.33 4.38
C SER A 516 1.65 -10.35 3.67
N THR A 517 0.77 -9.40 4.02
CA THR A 517 -0.57 -9.24 3.42
C THR A 517 -0.69 -7.98 2.56
N GLY A 518 0.32 -7.09 2.58
CA GLY A 518 0.34 -5.83 1.81
C GLY A 518 -0.50 -4.71 2.43
N ILE A 519 -0.95 -4.88 3.67
CA ILE A 519 -1.78 -3.92 4.41
C ILE A 519 -0.90 -2.83 4.99
N ASN A 520 -1.28 -1.57 4.78
CA ASN A 520 -0.63 -0.39 5.35
C ASN A 520 -1.70 0.65 5.74
N SER A 521 -2.35 0.44 6.88
CA SER A 521 -3.57 1.16 7.26
C SER A 521 -3.39 2.08 8.47
N TYR A 522 -4.13 3.19 8.47
CA TYR A 522 -4.28 4.07 9.63
C TYR A 522 -5.75 4.13 10.11
N TYR A 523 -5.92 4.49 11.38
CA TYR A 523 -7.23 4.71 12.01
C TYR A 523 -7.13 5.84 13.04
N ILE A 524 -7.73 6.98 12.77
CA ILE A 524 -7.78 8.15 13.67
C ILE A 524 -9.14 8.13 14.39
N LEU A 525 -9.11 8.34 15.70
CA LEU A 525 -10.28 8.36 16.58
C LEU A 525 -10.18 9.58 17.52
N GLN A 526 -11.20 10.43 17.51
CA GLN A 526 -11.25 11.68 18.28
C GLN A 526 -12.62 11.87 18.94
N ILE A 527 -12.66 12.43 20.14
CA ILE A 527 -13.86 13.08 20.68
C ILE A 527 -13.67 14.59 20.55
N ILE A 528 -14.58 15.23 19.84
CA ILE A 528 -14.62 16.66 19.55
C ILE A 528 -15.78 17.27 20.36
N GLN A 529 -15.53 18.28 21.19
CA GLN A 529 -16.55 19.00 21.95
C GLN A 529 -16.67 20.44 21.43
N GLU A 530 -17.89 20.97 21.30
CA GLU A 530 -18.10 22.36 20.89
C GLU A 530 -17.57 23.36 21.93
N ASP A 531 -16.98 24.48 21.49
CA ASP A 531 -16.41 25.51 22.39
C ASP A 531 -17.47 26.28 23.19
N LYS A 532 -18.71 26.32 22.70
CA LYS A 532 -19.84 27.09 23.26
C LYS A 532 -21.03 26.22 23.68
N GLY A 533 -21.02 24.94 23.33
CA GLY A 533 -22.09 23.99 23.57
C GLY A 533 -21.68 22.84 24.49
N SER A 534 -22.64 21.97 24.80
CA SER A 534 -22.41 20.69 25.49
C SER A 534 -22.10 19.55 24.51
N ASP A 535 -22.30 19.79 23.23
CA ASP A 535 -22.46 18.73 22.25
C ASP A 535 -21.11 18.10 21.89
N CYS A 536 -21.10 16.77 21.87
CA CYS A 536 -19.91 15.97 21.68
C CYS A 536 -20.04 15.12 20.41
N TYR A 537 -18.96 15.05 19.65
CA TYR A 537 -18.89 14.31 18.40
C TYR A 537 -17.78 13.27 18.45
N VAL A 538 -18.11 12.01 18.16
CA VAL A 538 -17.11 10.96 17.93
C VAL A 538 -16.73 10.99 16.46
N PHE A 539 -15.50 11.45 16.17
CA PHE A 539 -14.93 11.51 14.83
C PHE A 539 -13.99 10.33 14.57
N ARG A 540 -14.11 9.76 13.36
CA ARG A 540 -13.40 8.56 12.92
C ARG A 540 -12.91 8.78 11.50
N LYS A 541 -11.63 8.56 11.22
CA LYS A 541 -11.08 8.54 9.85
C LYS A 541 -10.19 7.31 9.70
N TRP A 542 -10.30 6.61 8.59
CA TRP A 542 -9.49 5.41 8.32
C TRP A 542 -9.15 5.30 6.85
N GLY A 543 -8.00 4.72 6.52
CA GLY A 543 -7.57 4.57 5.15
C GLY A 543 -6.25 3.84 4.98
N ARG A 544 -5.76 3.74 3.74
CA ARG A 544 -4.40 3.30 3.42
C ARG A 544 -3.47 4.50 3.48
N VAL A 545 -2.35 4.39 4.20
CA VAL A 545 -1.35 5.47 4.33
C VAL A 545 -0.83 5.87 2.94
N GLY A 546 -0.92 7.16 2.62
CA GLY A 546 -0.53 7.74 1.34
C GLY A 546 -1.54 7.57 0.21
N ASN A 547 -2.79 7.16 0.48
CA ASN A 547 -3.80 6.95 -0.57
C ASN A 547 -5.24 7.26 -0.12
N GLU A 548 -5.58 8.53 -0.21
CA GLU A 548 -6.89 9.11 0.16
C GLU A 548 -8.09 8.52 -0.60
N LYS A 549 -7.88 7.77 -1.69
CA LYS A 549 -8.95 7.07 -2.44
C LYS A 549 -9.42 5.79 -1.74
N ILE A 550 -8.68 5.31 -0.74
CA ILE A 550 -8.94 4.07 -0.01
C ILE A 550 -9.14 4.45 1.46
N GLY A 551 -10.40 4.57 1.87
CA GLY A 551 -10.74 4.95 3.24
C GLY A 551 -12.15 5.51 3.40
N GLY A 552 -12.34 6.25 4.49
CA GLY A 552 -13.55 6.99 4.79
C GLY A 552 -13.42 7.74 6.11
N ASN A 553 -14.34 8.67 6.33
CA ASN A 553 -14.57 9.31 7.61
C ASN A 553 -16.00 9.04 8.10
N LYS A 554 -16.22 9.25 9.40
CA LYS A 554 -17.54 9.26 10.03
C LYS A 554 -17.52 10.19 11.24
N LEU A 555 -18.53 11.03 11.35
CA LEU A 555 -18.80 11.92 12.47
C LEU A 555 -20.17 11.53 13.04
N GLU A 556 -20.25 11.36 14.36
CA GLU A 556 -21.48 11.01 15.08
C GLU A 556 -21.64 11.91 16.30
N GLU A 557 -22.79 12.58 16.40
CA GLU A 557 -23.19 13.42 17.54
C GLU A 557 -23.76 12.54 18.66
N MET A 558 -23.29 12.74 19.89
CA MET A 558 -23.62 11.92 21.06
C MET A 558 -23.56 12.75 22.35
N GLU A 559 -24.18 12.28 23.44
CA GLU A 559 -23.92 12.84 24.77
C GLU A 559 -22.46 12.57 25.18
N LYS A 560 -21.85 13.43 26.00
CA LYS A 560 -20.46 13.29 26.48
C LYS A 560 -20.18 11.91 27.12
N SER A 561 -21.13 11.39 27.89
CA SER A 561 -21.05 10.08 28.56
C SER A 561 -20.97 8.93 27.55
N ASP A 562 -21.91 8.89 26.60
CA ASP A 562 -21.96 7.93 25.49
C ASP A 562 -20.75 8.04 24.55
N ALA A 563 -20.29 9.26 24.25
CA ALA A 563 -19.12 9.51 23.41
C ALA A 563 -17.85 8.87 24.00
N VAL A 564 -17.63 9.02 25.31
CA VAL A 564 -16.51 8.39 26.02
C VAL A 564 -16.64 6.86 26.03
N TYR A 565 -17.85 6.32 26.23
CA TYR A 565 -18.09 4.88 26.17
C TYR A 565 -17.81 4.32 24.77
N GLU A 566 -18.35 4.92 23.72
CA GLU A 566 -18.13 4.49 22.33
C GLU A 566 -16.66 4.63 21.90
N PHE A 567 -15.97 5.70 22.31
CA PHE A 567 -14.53 5.85 22.09
C PHE A 567 -13.75 4.67 22.70
N LYS A 568 -13.98 4.37 23.99
CA LYS A 568 -13.30 3.25 24.68
C LYS A 568 -13.65 1.90 24.06
N ARG A 569 -14.92 1.69 23.68
CA ARG A 569 -15.40 0.48 22.99
C ARG A 569 -14.72 0.30 21.63
N LEU A 570 -14.60 1.36 20.84
CA LEU A 570 -13.94 1.35 19.53
C LEU A 570 -12.44 1.16 19.65
N PHE A 571 -11.79 1.81 20.63
CA PHE A 571 -10.38 1.59 20.92
C PHE A 571 -10.10 0.11 21.22
N LEU A 572 -10.85 -0.48 22.16
CA LEU A 572 -10.77 -1.90 22.50
C LEU A 572 -11.06 -2.81 21.30
N GLU A 573 -11.99 -2.45 20.42
CA GLU A 573 -12.26 -3.20 19.19
C GLU A 573 -11.05 -3.22 18.24
N LYS A 574 -10.32 -2.09 18.11
CA LYS A 574 -9.20 -1.93 17.16
C LYS A 574 -7.83 -2.36 17.70
N THR A 575 -7.56 -2.15 18.99
CA THR A 575 -6.26 -2.46 19.64
C THR A 575 -6.30 -3.74 20.46
N ALA A 576 -7.49 -4.21 20.86
CA ALA A 576 -7.70 -5.27 21.86
C ALA A 576 -7.05 -4.99 23.24
N ASN A 577 -6.81 -3.72 23.56
CA ASN A 577 -6.37 -3.23 24.88
C ASN A 577 -7.38 -2.19 25.40
N THR A 578 -7.43 -1.97 26.72
CA THR A 578 -8.23 -0.89 27.30
C THR A 578 -7.59 0.47 27.07
N TRP A 579 -8.38 1.54 27.09
CA TRP A 579 -7.88 2.90 26.93
C TRP A 579 -6.95 3.31 28.09
N GLU A 580 -7.33 2.94 29.31
CA GLU A 580 -6.62 3.26 30.54
C GLU A 580 -5.20 2.66 30.55
N SER A 581 -5.02 1.47 29.96
CA SER A 581 -3.72 0.81 29.80
C SER A 581 -2.79 1.58 28.85
N TRP A 582 -3.35 2.18 27.79
CA TRP A 582 -2.61 3.05 26.88
C TRP A 582 -2.27 4.40 27.54
N GLU A 583 -3.26 5.05 28.15
CA GLU A 583 -3.09 6.36 28.79
C GLU A 583 -2.06 6.35 29.92
N GLN A 584 -2.12 5.34 30.80
CA GLN A 584 -1.19 5.17 31.91
C GLN A 584 0.17 4.57 31.47
N LYS A 585 0.28 4.14 30.20
CA LYS A 585 1.43 3.40 29.64
C LYS A 585 1.82 2.15 30.43
N THR A 586 0.82 1.53 31.08
CA THR A 586 0.97 0.31 31.89
C THR A 586 0.33 -0.88 31.19
N ASN A 587 1.07 -1.97 31.05
CA ASN A 587 0.60 -3.27 30.55
C ASN A 587 0.03 -3.29 29.12
N PHE A 588 0.19 -2.23 28.32
CA PHE A 588 -0.24 -2.24 26.92
C PHE A 588 0.59 -3.25 26.13
N GLN A 589 -0.06 -4.18 25.42
CA GLN A 589 0.61 -5.16 24.56
C GLN A 589 0.00 -5.16 23.16
N LYS A 590 0.85 -5.05 22.14
CA LYS A 590 0.44 -5.18 20.74
C LYS A 590 -0.23 -6.55 20.56
N GLN A 591 -1.39 -6.59 19.92
CA GLN A 591 -2.11 -7.85 19.65
C GLN A 591 -1.99 -8.26 18.16
N PRO A 592 -1.89 -9.58 17.85
CA PRO A 592 -1.78 -10.05 16.48
C PRO A 592 -2.94 -9.61 15.59
N GLY A 593 -2.65 -9.00 14.43
CA GLY A 593 -3.66 -8.51 13.49
C GLY A 593 -4.53 -7.35 14.00
N LYS A 594 -4.09 -6.66 15.07
CA LYS A 594 -4.70 -5.43 15.61
C LYS A 594 -3.81 -4.21 15.36
N PHE A 595 -4.40 -3.02 15.47
CA PHE A 595 -3.66 -1.77 15.32
C PHE A 595 -2.80 -1.46 16.55
N LEU A 596 -1.75 -0.66 16.34
CA LEU A 596 -0.93 -0.06 17.39
C LEU A 596 -1.26 1.44 17.51
N PRO A 597 -1.58 1.99 18.68
CA PRO A 597 -1.63 3.44 18.89
C PRO A 597 -0.23 4.07 18.80
N LEU A 598 -0.15 5.25 18.16
CA LEU A 598 1.07 6.04 18.09
C LEU A 598 1.04 7.17 19.12
N ASP A 599 2.13 7.36 19.85
CA ASP A 599 2.33 8.56 20.66
C ASP A 599 2.56 9.78 19.74
N ILE A 600 1.60 10.71 19.76
CA ILE A 600 1.60 11.97 18.99
C ILE A 600 1.56 13.13 19.99
N ASP A 601 2.65 13.91 20.06
CA ASP A 601 2.82 15.05 20.96
C ASP A 601 2.47 16.37 20.23
N TYR A 602 1.20 16.78 20.29
CA TYR A 602 0.75 18.05 19.69
C TYR A 602 1.41 19.30 20.31
N GLY A 603 2.25 19.16 21.33
CA GLY A 603 3.24 20.18 21.67
C GLY A 603 2.81 21.30 22.61
N VAL A 604 1.56 21.30 23.05
CA VAL A 604 0.98 22.40 23.82
C VAL A 604 1.32 22.26 25.31
N ASN A 605 2.48 22.78 25.69
CA ASN A 605 2.76 23.06 27.09
C ASN A 605 2.05 24.36 27.52
N LYS A 606 1.21 24.24 28.56
CA LYS A 606 0.57 25.29 29.39
C LYS A 606 0.49 26.72 28.78
N GLN A 607 -0.73 27.10 28.40
CA GLN A 607 -1.24 28.49 28.26
C GLN A 607 -0.17 29.60 28.33
N VAL A 608 0.50 29.87 27.20
CA VAL A 608 1.25 31.12 27.05
C VAL A 608 0.23 32.26 26.93
N ALA A 609 0.34 33.25 27.80
CA ALA A 609 -0.59 34.38 27.82
C ALA A 609 -0.55 35.13 26.48
N LYS A 610 -1.72 35.34 25.86
CA LYS A 610 -1.85 36.14 24.63
C LYS A 610 -1.27 37.54 24.87
N LYS A 611 -0.19 37.87 24.17
CA LYS A 611 0.29 39.25 24.01
C LYS A 611 -0.27 39.80 22.71
N GLU A 612 -0.59 41.09 22.69
CA GLU A 612 -1.05 41.77 21.49
C GLU A 612 0.05 41.83 20.41
N PRO A 613 -0.31 41.77 19.12
CA PRO A 613 0.66 41.77 18.02
C PRO A 613 1.27 43.16 17.83
N VAL A 614 2.42 43.39 18.47
CA VAL A 614 3.21 44.60 18.21
C VAL A 614 3.97 44.41 16.89
N GLN A 615 3.68 45.25 15.89
CA GLN A 615 4.53 45.36 14.70
C GLN A 615 5.88 45.99 15.08
N THR A 616 6.81 45.15 15.52
CA THR A 616 8.20 45.54 15.75
C THR A 616 9.06 45.26 14.52
N ILE A 617 9.76 46.31 14.07
CA ILE A 617 10.94 46.15 13.20
C ILE A 617 11.95 45.34 14.01
N SER A 618 12.39 44.19 13.48
CA SER A 618 13.35 43.30 14.15
C SER A 618 14.63 44.06 14.51
N SER A 619 15.14 43.83 15.71
CA SER A 619 16.39 44.43 16.20
C SER A 619 17.66 43.74 15.67
N LEU A 620 17.49 42.63 14.96
CA LEU A 620 18.57 41.80 14.44
C LEU A 620 19.18 42.40 13.16
N ALA A 621 20.46 42.13 12.92
CA ALA A 621 21.16 42.55 11.71
C ALA A 621 20.51 41.94 10.44
N PRO A 622 20.46 42.64 9.29
CA PRO A 622 19.76 42.15 8.10
C PRO A 622 20.17 40.74 7.61
N PRO A 623 21.47 40.35 7.59
CA PRO A 623 21.87 38.99 7.25
C PRO A 623 21.36 37.93 8.24
N LEU A 624 21.28 38.29 9.53
CA LEU A 624 20.73 37.41 10.58
C LEU A 624 19.21 37.27 10.43
N VAL A 625 18.49 38.34 10.05
CA VAL A 625 17.05 38.26 9.74
C VAL A 625 16.79 37.31 8.56
N GLU A 626 17.64 37.31 7.54
CA GLU A 626 17.54 36.36 6.42
C GLU A 626 17.81 34.92 6.88
N LEU A 627 18.88 34.69 7.64
CA LEU A 627 19.20 33.38 8.22
C LEU A 627 18.04 32.84 9.08
N MET A 628 17.46 33.68 9.94
CA MET A 628 16.33 33.30 10.80
C MET A 628 15.07 32.96 9.98
N LYS A 629 14.80 33.65 8.86
CA LYS A 629 13.71 33.27 7.95
C LYS A 629 13.95 31.91 7.30
N ILE A 630 15.19 31.60 6.92
CA ILE A 630 15.58 30.32 6.32
C ILE A 630 15.48 29.17 7.34
N LEU A 631 15.99 29.35 8.56
CA LEU A 631 16.00 28.34 9.61
C LEU A 631 14.60 27.97 10.14
N PHE A 632 13.67 28.93 10.12
CA PHE A 632 12.30 28.79 10.63
C PHE A 632 11.24 28.74 9.52
N ASP A 633 11.63 28.54 8.26
CA ASP A 633 10.68 28.33 7.16
C ASP A 633 10.01 26.95 7.28
N VAL A 634 8.70 26.97 7.50
CA VAL A 634 7.87 25.77 7.61
C VAL A 634 7.88 24.93 6.34
N GLU A 635 7.95 25.55 5.15
CA GLU A 635 7.83 24.84 3.88
C GLU A 635 9.07 23.99 3.55
N THR A 636 10.24 24.43 3.99
CA THR A 636 11.47 23.63 3.94
C THR A 636 11.36 22.36 4.79
N TYR A 637 10.79 22.44 6.01
CA TYR A 637 10.51 21.24 6.81
C TYR A 637 9.47 20.34 6.14
N ARG A 638 8.45 20.91 5.48
CA ARG A 638 7.46 20.13 4.71
C ARG A 638 8.10 19.34 3.59
N THR A 639 8.93 20.00 2.79
CA THR A 639 9.62 19.41 1.64
C THR A 639 10.56 18.29 2.07
N ALA A 640 11.32 18.49 3.15
CA ALA A 640 12.20 17.48 3.71
C ALA A 640 11.45 16.23 4.21
N MET A 641 10.25 16.38 4.80
CA MET A 641 9.42 15.25 5.21
C MET A 641 8.86 14.46 4.02
N MET A 642 8.47 15.14 2.94
CA MET A 642 8.01 14.50 1.71
C MET A 642 9.13 13.69 1.02
N GLU A 643 10.38 14.17 1.06
CA GLU A 643 11.56 13.45 0.55
C GLU A 643 11.73 12.07 1.24
N PHE A 644 11.35 11.97 2.51
CA PHE A 644 11.39 10.74 3.30
C PHE A 644 10.18 9.80 3.11
N GLU A 645 9.31 10.06 2.13
CA GLU A 645 8.08 9.29 1.86
C GLU A 645 7.07 9.29 3.04
N ILE A 646 7.04 10.38 3.82
CA ILE A 646 6.14 10.56 4.96
C ILE A 646 5.04 11.55 4.57
N ASN A 647 3.80 11.06 4.47
CA ASN A 647 2.65 11.91 4.15
C ASN A 647 2.20 12.72 5.37
N MET A 648 2.20 14.05 5.25
CA MET A 648 1.75 14.96 6.30
C MET A 648 0.27 15.36 6.23
N SER A 649 -0.45 15.10 5.13
CA SER A 649 -1.90 15.41 5.04
C SER A 649 -2.74 14.46 5.89
N GLU A 650 -2.37 13.18 5.87
CA GLU A 650 -3.04 12.12 6.65
C GLU A 650 -2.45 11.94 8.06
N MET A 651 -1.21 12.39 8.26
CA MET A 651 -0.53 12.40 9.55
C MET A 651 0.06 13.81 9.78
N PRO A 652 -0.79 14.80 10.16
CA PRO A 652 -0.29 16.11 10.54
C PRO A 652 0.69 15.93 11.70
N LEU A 653 1.95 16.32 11.47
CA LEU A 653 3.08 16.03 12.37
C LEU A 653 3.05 16.90 13.64
N GLY A 654 2.02 16.73 14.45
CA GLY A 654 2.03 16.94 15.89
C GLY A 654 2.97 15.94 16.58
N LYS A 655 4.23 15.93 16.14
CA LYS A 655 5.40 15.27 16.74
C LYS A 655 5.23 13.76 16.96
N LEU A 656 5.73 13.01 15.97
CA LEU A 656 6.18 11.63 16.13
C LEU A 656 7.07 11.58 17.38
N SER A 657 6.60 10.94 18.45
CA SER A 657 7.25 11.10 19.76
C SER A 657 8.69 10.58 19.76
N LYS A 658 9.53 11.13 20.65
CA LYS A 658 10.86 10.58 20.95
C LYS A 658 10.82 9.06 21.23
N HIS A 659 9.73 8.56 21.83
CA HIS A 659 9.54 7.13 22.09
C HIS A 659 9.36 6.33 20.79
N ASN A 660 8.52 6.78 19.86
CA ASN A 660 8.33 6.11 18.56
C ASN A 660 9.63 6.09 17.76
N ILE A 661 10.41 7.19 17.77
CA ILE A 661 11.72 7.29 17.10
C ILE A 661 12.73 6.32 17.74
N GLN A 662 12.79 6.24 19.07
CA GLN A 662 13.62 5.28 19.81
C GLN A 662 13.27 3.83 19.45
N LYS A 663 11.97 3.50 19.38
CA LYS A 663 11.48 2.18 18.96
C LYS A 663 11.76 1.89 17.48
N GLY A 664 11.76 2.90 16.62
CA GLY A 664 12.23 2.80 15.24
C GLY A 664 13.72 2.41 15.18
N PHE A 665 14.57 3.04 15.99
CA PHE A 665 16.00 2.68 16.08
C PHE A 665 16.21 1.27 16.64
N GLU A 666 15.45 0.84 17.65
CA GLU A 666 15.48 -0.55 18.15
C GLU A 666 15.18 -1.57 17.03
N ALA A 667 14.14 -1.31 16.23
CA ALA A 667 13.77 -2.18 15.11
C ALA A 667 14.86 -2.22 14.01
N LEU A 668 15.48 -1.09 13.68
CA LEU A 668 16.63 -1.06 12.75
C LEU A 668 17.85 -1.80 13.33
N THR A 669 18.14 -1.66 14.63
CA THR A 669 19.24 -2.39 15.29
C THR A 669 19.02 -3.91 15.27
N GLU A 670 17.78 -4.38 15.33
CA GLU A 670 17.47 -5.80 15.13
C GLU A 670 17.62 -6.24 13.66
N ILE A 671 17.13 -5.45 12.70
CA ILE A 671 17.36 -5.67 11.26
C ILE A 671 18.87 -5.78 10.97
N GLN A 672 19.69 -4.91 11.57
CA GLN A 672 21.14 -4.92 11.40
C GLN A 672 21.76 -6.26 11.84
N LYS A 673 21.37 -6.78 13.02
CA LYS A 673 21.84 -8.07 13.52
C LYS A 673 21.45 -9.19 12.56
N LEU A 674 20.17 -9.24 12.20
CA LEU A 674 19.64 -10.24 11.26
C LEU A 674 20.34 -10.18 9.89
N LEU A 675 20.67 -9.00 9.36
CA LEU A 675 21.43 -8.88 8.11
C LEU A 675 22.87 -9.40 8.25
N THR A 676 23.54 -9.08 9.36
CA THR A 676 24.96 -9.42 9.63
C THR A 676 25.16 -10.90 9.98
N GLU A 677 24.19 -11.54 10.62
CA GLU A 677 24.29 -12.94 11.07
C GLU A 677 24.19 -13.93 9.90
N SER A 678 25.24 -14.73 9.70
CA SER A 678 25.37 -15.74 8.63
C SER A 678 24.77 -17.10 9.03
N ASP A 679 23.49 -17.11 9.39
CA ASP A 679 22.80 -18.31 9.89
C ASP A 679 22.29 -19.22 8.73
N PRO A 680 22.50 -20.57 8.74
CA PRO A 680 22.15 -21.44 7.62
C PRO A 680 20.65 -21.59 7.31
N GLN A 681 19.76 -21.24 8.24
CA GLN A 681 18.29 -21.39 8.06
C GLN A 681 17.64 -20.13 7.49
N SER A 682 17.87 -19.90 6.19
CA SER A 682 17.39 -18.76 5.40
C SER A 682 15.90 -18.41 5.59
N SER A 683 15.03 -19.40 5.78
CA SER A 683 13.58 -19.17 5.93
C SER A 683 13.16 -18.57 7.28
N ILE A 684 13.87 -18.85 8.38
CA ILE A 684 13.58 -18.26 9.69
C ILE A 684 14.09 -16.81 9.70
N LYS A 685 15.31 -16.59 9.21
CA LYS A 685 15.89 -15.25 9.00
C LYS A 685 15.00 -14.36 8.13
N GLU A 686 14.42 -14.86 7.03
CA GLU A 686 13.49 -14.08 6.20
C GLU A 686 12.21 -13.69 6.96
N ASN A 687 11.65 -14.58 7.80
CA ASN A 687 10.46 -14.26 8.60
C ASN A 687 10.75 -13.24 9.72
N LEU A 688 11.89 -13.36 10.41
CA LEU A 688 12.32 -12.37 11.41
C LEU A 688 12.62 -11.00 10.79
N LEU A 689 13.17 -10.97 9.58
CA LEU A 689 13.42 -9.73 8.84
C LEU A 689 12.13 -9.03 8.39
N VAL A 690 11.13 -9.80 7.94
CA VAL A 690 9.76 -9.30 7.70
C VAL A 690 9.17 -8.74 8.99
N ASP A 691 9.42 -9.37 10.12
CA ASP A 691 8.89 -8.93 11.41
C ASP A 691 9.45 -7.61 11.91
N ALA A 692 10.78 -7.48 11.92
CA ALA A 692 11.42 -6.23 12.31
C ALA A 692 11.09 -5.10 11.31
N SER A 693 10.90 -5.42 10.02
CA SER A 693 10.38 -4.45 9.03
C SER A 693 8.93 -4.03 9.32
N ASN A 694 8.02 -4.98 9.64
CA ASN A 694 6.64 -4.68 10.03
C ASN A 694 6.57 -3.77 11.27
N ARG A 695 7.44 -4.02 12.27
CA ARG A 695 7.61 -3.15 13.44
C ARG A 695 8.05 -1.74 13.07
N PHE A 696 9.09 -1.61 12.24
CA PHE A 696 9.58 -0.32 11.78
C PHE A 696 8.48 0.49 11.05
N PHE A 697 7.83 -0.08 10.04
CA PHE A 697 6.79 0.64 9.25
C PHE A 697 5.47 0.84 9.99
N THR A 698 5.20 0.09 11.07
CA THR A 698 4.06 0.40 11.94
C THR A 698 4.37 1.59 12.85
N MET A 699 5.58 1.67 13.41
CA MET A 699 6.03 2.79 14.27
C MET A 699 6.29 4.08 13.49
N ILE A 700 6.82 3.97 12.28
CA ILE A 700 7.14 5.08 11.37
C ILE A 700 6.33 4.86 10.08
N PRO A 701 5.09 5.37 10.02
CA PRO A 701 4.24 5.20 8.84
C PRO A 701 4.89 5.81 7.59
N SER A 702 5.00 5.00 6.53
CA SER A 702 5.52 5.40 5.22
C SER A 702 4.49 5.05 4.14
N ILE A 703 4.52 5.78 3.03
CA ILE A 703 3.65 5.55 1.87
C ILE A 703 3.97 4.18 1.21
N HIS A 704 5.25 3.78 1.18
CA HIS A 704 5.75 2.59 0.48
C HIS A 704 6.50 1.62 1.41
N PRO A 705 5.81 0.95 2.36
CA PRO A 705 6.46 -0.05 3.21
C PRO A 705 6.92 -1.25 2.38
N HIS A 706 8.13 -1.70 2.66
CA HIS A 706 8.77 -2.84 2.01
C HIS A 706 9.64 -3.60 3.01
N ILE A 707 10.22 -4.74 2.62
CA ILE A 707 11.10 -5.51 3.51
C ILE A 707 12.50 -4.93 3.39
N ILE A 708 13.07 -4.44 4.49
CA ILE A 708 14.41 -3.83 4.50
C ILE A 708 15.44 -4.97 4.39
N ARG A 709 15.99 -5.15 3.18
CA ARG A 709 16.93 -6.25 2.85
C ARG A 709 18.31 -5.75 2.46
N ASP A 710 18.38 -4.58 1.85
CA ASP A 710 19.59 -4.04 1.26
C ASP A 710 20.31 -3.10 2.24
N GLU A 711 21.64 -3.17 2.30
CA GLU A 711 22.43 -2.35 3.23
C GLU A 711 22.32 -0.84 2.94
N ASP A 712 22.05 -0.47 1.68
CA ASP A 712 21.88 0.92 1.27
C ASP A 712 20.48 1.46 1.63
N ASP A 713 19.42 0.67 1.48
CA ASP A 713 18.08 1.01 1.99
C ASP A 713 18.11 1.13 3.52
N PHE A 714 18.74 0.17 4.20
CA PHE A 714 18.99 0.23 5.63
C PHE A 714 19.66 1.55 6.06
N LYS A 715 20.79 1.93 5.43
CA LYS A 715 21.47 3.21 5.69
C LYS A 715 20.57 4.42 5.39
N SER A 716 19.70 4.33 4.39
CA SER A 716 18.71 5.37 4.08
C SER A 716 17.70 5.54 5.21
N LYS A 717 17.14 4.44 5.73
CA LYS A 717 16.18 4.48 6.85
C LYS A 717 16.83 4.91 8.18
N VAL A 718 18.12 4.65 8.40
CA VAL A 718 18.87 5.23 9.54
C VAL A 718 18.96 6.76 9.44
N LYS A 719 19.42 7.29 8.29
CA LYS A 719 19.52 8.73 8.05
C LYS A 719 18.17 9.44 8.12
N MET A 720 17.11 8.77 7.70
CA MET A 720 15.73 9.23 7.87
C MET A 720 15.39 9.41 9.36
N LEU A 721 15.63 8.41 10.22
CA LEU A 721 15.35 8.55 11.66
C LEU A 721 16.20 9.64 12.34
N GLU A 722 17.46 9.82 11.94
CA GLU A 722 18.31 10.91 12.42
C GLU A 722 17.71 12.28 12.07
N ALA A 723 17.34 12.48 10.81
CA ALA A 723 16.68 13.72 10.35
C ALA A 723 15.32 13.93 11.04
N LEU A 724 14.53 12.88 11.24
CA LEU A 724 13.27 12.96 11.99
C LEU A 724 13.51 13.37 13.45
N GLN A 725 14.57 12.89 14.10
CA GLN A 725 14.92 13.27 15.47
C GLN A 725 15.33 14.75 15.56
N ASP A 726 16.11 15.25 14.60
CA ASP A 726 16.48 16.67 14.54
C ASP A 726 15.25 17.56 14.26
N ILE A 727 14.35 17.12 13.37
CA ILE A 727 13.11 17.86 13.04
C ILE A 727 12.10 17.80 14.20
N GLU A 728 12.03 16.71 14.97
CA GLU A 728 11.22 16.62 16.19
C GLU A 728 11.61 17.72 17.19
N ILE A 729 12.92 17.93 17.37
CA ILE A 729 13.47 18.98 18.23
C ILE A 729 13.23 20.36 17.64
N ALA A 730 13.51 20.55 16.34
CA ALA A 730 13.21 21.81 15.65
C ALA A 730 11.73 22.18 15.76
N SER A 731 10.79 21.23 15.63
CA SER A 731 9.35 21.46 15.73
C SER A 731 8.91 22.03 17.09
N ARG A 732 9.60 21.64 18.18
CA ARG A 732 9.36 22.17 19.54
C ARG A 732 9.83 23.62 19.70
N LEU A 733 10.77 24.07 18.87
CA LEU A 733 11.39 25.40 18.94
C LEU A 733 10.78 26.36 17.92
N VAL A 734 10.52 25.87 16.70
CA VAL A 734 9.93 26.61 15.58
C VAL A 734 8.49 27.01 15.89
N GLY A 735 7.73 26.15 16.58
CA GLY A 735 6.33 26.37 16.92
C GLY A 735 5.47 26.45 15.66
N PHE A 736 5.05 25.29 15.13
CA PHE A 736 4.19 25.23 13.94
C PHE A 736 2.75 25.73 14.17
N ASP A 737 2.43 26.20 15.38
CA ASP A 737 1.13 26.74 15.77
C ASP A 737 0.89 28.12 15.14
N THR A 738 -0.26 28.26 14.49
CA THR A 738 -0.68 29.48 13.75
C THR A 738 -0.88 30.72 14.62
N ASP A 739 -0.96 30.54 15.93
CA ASP A 739 -1.17 31.61 16.91
C ASP A 739 0.16 32.09 17.55
N SER A 740 1.32 31.66 17.03
CA SER A 740 2.61 32.19 17.44
C SER A 740 2.79 33.66 17.01
N THR A 741 2.28 34.59 17.83
CA THR A 741 2.57 36.04 17.80
C THR A 741 4.04 36.36 18.16
N GLU A 742 4.94 35.39 18.03
CA GLU A 742 6.35 35.48 18.38
C GLU A 742 7.14 36.15 17.27
N SER A 743 7.94 37.15 17.64
CA SER A 743 8.84 37.81 16.71
C SER A 743 9.99 36.87 16.29
N LEU A 744 10.69 37.21 15.19
CA LEU A 744 11.95 36.55 14.84
C LEU A 744 12.99 36.69 15.98
N ASP A 745 12.94 37.80 16.72
CA ASP A 745 13.81 38.08 17.87
C ASP A 745 13.52 37.13 19.05
N ASP A 746 12.27 36.68 19.23
CA ASP A 746 11.92 35.68 20.24
C ASP A 746 12.32 34.27 19.80
N LYS A 747 12.16 33.96 18.51
CA LYS A 747 12.68 32.71 17.90
C LYS A 747 14.21 32.64 17.96
N TYR A 748 14.91 33.77 17.86
CA TYR A 748 16.35 33.88 18.05
C TYR A 748 16.76 33.57 19.49
N LYS A 749 16.10 34.16 20.49
CA LYS A 749 16.37 33.87 21.92
C LYS A 749 16.22 32.37 22.26
N LYS A 750 15.24 31.69 21.65
CA LYS A 750 15.05 30.22 21.81
C LYS A 750 16.20 29.35 21.29
N LEU A 751 17.13 29.90 20.51
CA LEU A 751 18.32 29.16 20.05
C LEU A 751 19.42 29.07 21.10
N HIS A 752 19.41 29.88 22.17
CA HIS A 752 20.47 29.88 23.20
C HIS A 752 21.90 29.97 22.61
N CYS A 753 22.03 30.70 21.51
CA CYS A 753 23.25 30.89 20.75
C CYS A 753 23.32 32.34 20.27
N ASP A 754 24.41 33.02 20.56
CA ASP A 754 24.71 34.30 19.94
C ASP A 754 25.27 34.08 18.52
N ILE A 755 24.75 34.80 17.54
CA ILE A 755 25.04 34.67 16.12
C ILE A 755 25.32 36.05 15.55
N SER A 756 26.60 36.38 15.41
CA SER A 756 27.05 37.70 14.94
C SER A 756 27.55 37.62 13.48
N PRO A 757 26.99 38.38 12.52
CA PRO A 757 27.50 38.39 11.14
C PRO A 757 28.91 39.01 11.08
N LEU A 758 29.82 38.37 10.34
CA LEU A 758 31.16 38.88 10.11
C LEU A 758 31.20 39.85 8.93
N SER A 759 31.97 40.93 9.08
CA SER A 759 32.31 41.80 7.95
C SER A 759 33.15 41.02 6.92
N HIS A 760 32.83 41.20 5.64
CA HIS A 760 33.55 40.58 4.51
C HIS A 760 35.02 41.05 4.43
N ASP A 761 35.33 42.21 5.01
CA ASP A 761 36.69 42.73 5.12
C ASP A 761 37.53 42.13 6.27
N SER A 762 36.90 41.36 7.16
CA SER A 762 37.61 40.77 8.30
C SER A 762 38.62 39.69 7.89
N GLU A 763 39.72 39.58 8.64
CA GLU A 763 40.74 38.56 8.42
C GLU A 763 40.16 37.14 8.54
N ASP A 764 39.22 36.94 9.48
CA ASP A 764 38.50 35.68 9.66
C ASP A 764 37.67 35.33 8.42
N TYR A 765 36.90 36.28 7.86
CA TYR A 765 36.11 36.04 6.64
C TYR A 765 37.01 35.64 5.46
N ARG A 766 38.11 36.39 5.23
CA ARG A 766 39.07 36.11 4.14
C ARG A 766 39.79 34.77 4.33
N LEU A 767 40.10 34.38 5.57
CA LEU A 767 40.67 33.06 5.87
C LEU A 767 39.66 31.93 5.57
N ILE A 768 38.39 32.12 5.93
CA ILE A 768 37.31 31.16 5.69
C ILE A 768 37.01 31.02 4.20
N GLU A 769 36.93 32.15 3.47
CA GLU A 769 36.79 32.18 2.01
C GLU A 769 37.96 31.45 1.32
N LYS A 770 39.20 31.71 1.74
CA LYS A 770 40.38 30.97 1.27
C LYS A 770 40.23 29.47 1.55
N TYR A 771 39.84 29.08 2.76
CA TYR A 771 39.69 27.67 3.16
C TYR A 771 38.62 26.95 2.32
N LEU A 772 37.48 27.60 2.08
CA LEU A 772 36.39 27.08 1.24
C LEU A 772 36.86 26.92 -0.23
N ASN A 773 37.49 27.93 -0.81
CA ASN A 773 37.93 27.88 -2.21
C ASN A 773 39.11 26.92 -2.46
N THR A 774 40.02 26.77 -1.49
CA THR A 774 41.23 25.91 -1.64
C THR A 774 40.94 24.43 -1.42
N THR A 775 39.97 24.08 -0.58
CA THR A 775 39.74 22.68 -0.15
C THR A 775 38.58 21.97 -0.86
N HIS A 776 38.14 22.51 -2.00
CA HIS A 776 37.19 21.82 -2.88
C HIS A 776 37.87 20.61 -3.52
N ALA A 777 37.31 19.41 -3.31
CA ALA A 777 37.93 18.16 -3.71
C ALA A 777 37.77 17.92 -5.23
N PRO A 778 38.83 17.45 -5.92
CA PRO A 778 38.85 17.39 -7.38
C PRO A 778 37.93 16.34 -8.01
N THR A 779 37.27 15.47 -7.24
CA THR A 779 36.26 14.53 -7.75
C THR A 779 34.84 15.10 -7.66
N HIS A 780 34.59 16.10 -6.81
CA HIS A 780 33.25 16.67 -6.60
C HIS A 780 33.01 17.79 -7.62
N THR A 781 33.03 17.43 -8.91
CA THR A 781 33.04 18.39 -10.02
C THR A 781 31.66 18.84 -10.49
N GLU A 782 30.59 18.21 -10.01
CA GLU A 782 29.20 18.45 -10.43
C GLU A 782 28.64 19.81 -9.99
N TRP A 783 29.21 20.40 -8.94
CA TRP A 783 28.84 21.68 -8.36
C TRP A 783 30.07 22.43 -7.86
N SER A 784 29.96 23.75 -7.74
CA SER A 784 30.94 24.60 -7.07
C SER A 784 30.27 25.41 -5.96
N LEU A 785 31.02 25.73 -4.91
CA LEU A 785 30.54 26.52 -3.77
C LEU A 785 30.80 28.01 -4.00
N GLU A 786 29.86 28.83 -3.55
CA GLU A 786 29.99 30.29 -3.42
C GLU A 786 29.64 30.66 -1.98
N LEU A 787 30.53 31.37 -1.30
CA LEU A 787 30.29 31.87 0.04
C LEU A 787 29.40 33.12 -0.04
N GLU A 788 28.26 33.13 0.64
CA GLU A 788 27.38 34.30 0.73
C GLU A 788 27.64 35.11 1.99
N GLU A 789 27.56 34.45 3.15
CA GLU A 789 27.68 35.09 4.46
C GLU A 789 28.37 34.16 5.47
N VAL A 790 29.06 34.75 6.44
CA VAL A 790 29.64 34.04 7.59
C VAL A 790 29.16 34.67 8.89
N PHE A 791 28.72 33.84 9.82
CA PHE A 791 28.32 34.24 11.16
C PHE A 791 29.28 33.60 12.17
N ALA A 792 29.79 34.38 13.12
CA ALA A 792 30.43 33.86 14.32
C ALA A 792 29.36 33.30 15.27
N LEU A 793 29.67 32.18 15.92
CA LEU A 793 28.79 31.49 16.87
C LEU A 793 29.41 31.48 18.26
N GLU A 794 28.63 31.89 19.28
CA GLU A 794 28.95 31.66 20.68
C GLU A 794 27.74 31.07 21.41
N ARG A 795 27.87 29.84 21.91
CA ARG A 795 26.73 29.03 22.36
C ARG A 795 26.72 28.88 23.88
N GLU A 796 25.54 29.05 24.49
CA GLU A 796 25.41 29.18 25.94
C GLU A 796 26.00 27.97 26.69
N GLY A 797 27.04 28.20 27.50
CA GLY A 797 27.74 27.16 28.26
C GLY A 797 28.45 26.09 27.42
N GLU A 798 28.79 26.37 26.16
CA GLU A 798 29.63 25.48 25.34
C GLU A 798 31.12 25.71 25.61
N PHE A 799 31.56 26.98 25.70
CA PHE A 799 32.95 27.31 26.04
C PHE A 799 33.38 26.70 27.38
N ASP A 800 32.54 26.74 28.42
CA ASP A 800 32.85 26.17 29.74
C ASP A 800 33.09 24.65 29.72
N LYS A 801 32.39 23.94 28.81
CA LYS A 801 32.58 22.49 28.59
C LYS A 801 33.83 22.22 27.77
N TYR A 802 34.13 23.09 26.81
CA TYR A 802 35.26 22.97 25.89
C TYR A 802 36.60 23.38 26.52
N ALA A 803 36.65 24.41 27.38
CA ALA A 803 37.88 24.96 27.95
C ALA A 803 38.76 23.91 28.67
N PRO A 804 38.22 23.01 29.52
CA PRO A 804 39.02 21.94 30.13
C PRO A 804 39.63 20.96 29.12
N HIS A 805 39.01 20.80 27.94
CA HIS A 805 39.57 20.01 26.85
C HIS A 805 40.56 20.82 25.99
N ARG A 806 40.30 22.11 25.74
CA ARG A 806 41.19 23.06 25.05
C ARG A 806 42.57 23.16 25.71
N GLU A 807 42.60 23.16 27.04
CA GLU A 807 43.84 23.27 27.83
C GLU A 807 44.59 21.94 27.96
N LYS A 808 43.86 20.83 28.14
CA LYS A 808 44.47 19.50 28.38
C LYS A 808 44.85 18.77 27.10
N LEU A 809 44.19 19.05 25.98
CA LEU A 809 44.41 18.37 24.71
C LEU A 809 45.10 19.32 23.72
N GLY A 810 46.30 18.94 23.28
CA GLY A 810 46.93 19.58 22.13
C GLY A 810 46.22 19.27 20.81
N ASN A 811 46.82 19.68 19.69
CA ASN A 811 46.32 19.39 18.35
C ASN A 811 44.85 19.86 18.13
N LYS A 812 44.67 21.18 18.16
CA LYS A 812 43.39 21.85 17.90
C LYS A 812 43.29 22.17 16.41
N MET A 813 42.19 21.78 15.77
CA MET A 813 41.96 22.04 14.35
C MET A 813 40.60 22.68 14.10
N LEU A 814 40.53 23.57 13.10
CA LEU A 814 39.27 24.12 12.60
C LEU A 814 38.77 23.27 11.42
N LEU A 815 37.69 22.52 11.62
CA LEU A 815 37.23 21.48 10.70
C LEU A 815 35.78 21.69 10.25
N TRP A 816 35.48 21.18 9.06
CA TRP A 816 34.17 21.30 8.40
C TRP A 816 33.18 20.24 8.88
N HIS A 817 31.99 20.68 9.26
CA HIS A 817 30.81 19.83 9.42
C HIS A 817 29.67 20.35 8.54
N GLY A 818 28.92 19.46 7.91
CA GLY A 818 27.77 19.80 7.07
C GLY A 818 26.59 18.92 7.44
N SER A 819 25.39 19.48 7.36
CA SER A 819 24.15 18.80 7.71
C SER A 819 22.98 19.39 6.91
N ARG A 820 21.81 18.75 6.95
CA ARG A 820 20.59 19.27 6.31
C ARG A 820 20.17 20.58 6.99
N LEU A 821 19.64 21.52 6.21
CA LEU A 821 19.20 22.83 6.70
C LEU A 821 18.25 22.73 7.91
N THR A 822 17.32 21.78 7.85
CA THR A 822 16.34 21.45 8.90
C THR A 822 16.97 21.10 10.25
N ASN A 823 18.22 20.66 10.28
CA ASN A 823 18.87 20.17 11.48
C ASN A 823 19.58 21.29 12.24
N PHE A 824 19.84 22.44 11.59
CA PHE A 824 20.58 23.55 12.18
C PHE A 824 19.89 24.20 13.38
N VAL A 825 18.54 24.25 13.42
CA VAL A 825 17.82 24.73 14.62
C VAL A 825 18.08 23.82 15.82
N GLY A 826 18.14 22.49 15.62
CA GLY A 826 18.52 21.54 16.65
C GLY A 826 19.99 21.67 17.08
N ILE A 827 20.91 21.85 16.11
CA ILE A 827 22.34 21.98 16.36
C ILE A 827 22.70 23.29 17.06
N LEU A 828 22.05 24.42 16.71
CA LEU A 828 22.29 25.70 17.37
C LEU A 828 21.80 25.72 18.82
N ASN A 829 20.68 25.04 19.12
CA ASN A 829 20.18 24.94 20.50
C ASN A 829 20.93 23.88 21.34
N GLN A 830 21.13 22.67 20.83
CA GLN A 830 21.69 21.55 21.62
C GLN A 830 23.19 21.32 21.41
N GLY A 831 23.76 21.79 20.30
CA GLY A 831 25.11 21.48 19.85
C GLY A 831 25.15 20.27 18.92
N LEU A 832 26.34 19.90 18.46
CA LEU A 832 26.55 18.65 17.75
C LEU A 832 26.44 17.46 18.71
N ARG A 833 25.73 16.41 18.29
CA ARG A 833 25.35 15.28 19.13
C ARG A 833 25.89 13.97 18.55
N ILE A 834 26.13 13.01 19.43
CA ILE A 834 26.48 11.64 19.05
C ILE A 834 25.18 10.85 18.91
N ALA A 835 25.11 9.97 17.89
CA ALA A 835 23.96 9.11 17.66
C ALA A 835 23.57 8.31 18.93
N PRO A 836 22.26 8.14 19.20
CA PRO A 836 21.79 7.53 20.44
C PRO A 836 22.23 6.05 20.58
N PRO A 837 22.31 5.51 21.81
CA PRO A 837 22.78 4.14 22.02
C PRO A 837 21.92 3.08 21.32
N GLU A 838 20.62 3.35 21.11
CA GLU A 838 19.67 2.48 20.41
C GLU A 838 19.84 2.45 18.89
N ALA A 839 20.48 3.48 18.30
CA ALA A 839 20.74 3.51 16.86
C ALA A 839 21.67 2.37 16.43
N PRO A 840 21.53 1.83 15.20
CA PRO A 840 22.39 0.76 14.72
C PRO A 840 23.85 1.21 14.57
N ALA A 841 24.77 0.24 14.55
CA ALA A 841 26.20 0.48 14.33
C ALA A 841 26.55 0.63 12.84
N THR A 842 25.84 -0.07 11.94
CA THR A 842 26.02 0.02 10.49
C THR A 842 25.54 1.38 9.98
N GLY A 843 26.42 2.08 9.26
CA GLY A 843 26.21 3.45 8.80
C GLY A 843 27.37 4.38 9.19
N TYR A 844 28.02 4.11 10.33
CA TYR A 844 29.16 4.90 10.82
C TYR A 844 30.48 4.16 10.61
N MET A 845 31.37 4.68 9.76
CA MET A 845 32.62 4.00 9.36
C MET A 845 33.58 3.74 10.54
N PHE A 846 33.54 4.59 11.56
CA PHE A 846 34.38 4.56 12.75
C PHE A 846 33.57 4.57 14.05
N GLY A 847 32.33 4.08 13.98
CA GLY A 847 31.39 4.07 15.10
C GLY A 847 30.78 5.43 15.44
N LYS A 848 29.99 5.45 16.53
CA LYS A 848 29.16 6.61 16.90
C LYS A 848 30.01 7.74 17.48
N GLY A 849 30.11 8.84 16.74
CA GLY A 849 30.86 10.02 17.13
C GLY A 849 30.44 11.23 16.28
N ILE A 850 31.04 12.39 16.53
CA ILE A 850 30.85 13.57 15.68
C ILE A 850 31.90 13.55 14.58
N TYR A 851 31.43 13.54 13.33
CA TYR A 851 32.27 13.45 12.13
C TYR A 851 32.59 14.83 11.55
N PHE A 852 33.87 15.05 11.24
CA PHE A 852 34.39 16.25 10.61
C PHE A 852 35.30 15.91 9.41
N ALA A 853 35.45 16.84 8.48
CA ALA A 853 36.40 16.76 7.38
C ALA A 853 37.32 17.99 7.32
N ASP A 854 38.50 17.83 6.73
CA ASP A 854 39.41 18.93 6.39
C ASP A 854 39.21 19.47 4.96
N LEU A 855 38.37 18.80 4.15
CA LEU A 855 37.95 19.26 2.82
C LEU A 855 36.48 19.70 2.82
N VAL A 856 36.22 20.96 2.51
CA VAL A 856 34.86 21.55 2.53
C VAL A 856 33.87 20.73 1.69
N SER A 857 34.27 20.33 0.49
CA SER A 857 33.37 19.66 -0.45
C SER A 857 32.94 18.25 -0.01
N LYS A 858 33.58 17.66 1.00
CA LYS A 858 33.13 16.41 1.61
C LYS A 858 31.99 16.66 2.57
N SER A 859 32.16 17.60 3.49
CA SER A 859 31.10 18.00 4.43
C SER A 859 29.92 18.63 3.70
N ALA A 860 30.15 19.36 2.61
CA ALA A 860 29.10 19.97 1.77
C ALA A 860 28.12 18.93 1.17
N GLN A 861 28.53 17.68 0.92
CA GLN A 861 27.62 16.63 0.44
C GLN A 861 26.50 16.31 1.43
N TYR A 862 26.72 16.54 2.73
CA TYR A 862 25.74 16.31 3.79
C TYR A 862 24.71 17.45 3.92
N CYS A 863 24.81 18.50 3.09
CA CYS A 863 23.83 19.58 3.04
C CYS A 863 22.56 19.20 2.25
N PHE A 864 22.65 18.21 1.34
CA PHE A 864 21.56 17.75 0.47
C PHE A 864 20.85 18.88 -0.33
N THR A 865 21.59 19.88 -0.82
CA THR A 865 21.05 20.95 -1.67
C THR A 865 20.66 20.44 -3.06
N SER A 866 19.68 21.10 -3.68
CA SER A 866 19.21 20.78 -5.04
C SER A 866 19.30 21.98 -6.00
N LYS A 867 18.91 21.80 -7.27
CA LYS A 867 18.86 22.90 -8.24
C LYS A 867 17.74 23.90 -7.90
N GLU A 868 16.68 23.43 -7.25
CA GLU A 868 15.53 24.19 -6.76
C GLU A 868 15.86 24.91 -5.45
N ASN A 869 16.55 24.23 -4.53
CA ASN A 869 16.99 24.74 -3.23
C ASN A 869 18.54 24.72 -3.14
N PRO A 870 19.25 25.69 -3.77
CA PRO A 870 20.71 25.67 -3.89
C PRO A 870 21.46 26.28 -2.69
N VAL A 871 20.78 26.75 -1.65
CA VAL A 871 21.42 27.34 -0.47
C VAL A 871 21.54 26.28 0.62
N GLY A 872 22.76 26.09 1.11
CA GLY A 872 23.08 25.20 2.23
C GLY A 872 23.76 25.94 3.37
N LEU A 873 23.74 25.32 4.55
CA LEU A 873 24.45 25.80 5.73
C LEU A 873 25.59 24.83 6.09
N MET A 874 26.73 25.37 6.50
CA MET A 874 27.91 24.61 6.92
C MET A 874 28.50 25.16 8.20
N LEU A 875 29.10 24.31 9.03
CA LEU A 875 29.80 24.70 10.26
C LEU A 875 31.32 24.58 10.08
N LEU A 876 32.03 25.57 10.59
CA LEU A 876 33.41 25.41 11.04
C LEU A 876 33.40 25.31 12.55
N SER A 877 33.82 24.16 13.05
CA SER A 877 33.95 23.89 14.47
C SER A 877 35.43 23.78 14.82
N GLU A 878 35.78 24.32 15.97
CA GLU A 878 37.06 24.04 16.58
C GLU A 878 36.96 22.70 17.32
N VAL A 879 37.90 21.80 17.02
CA VAL A 879 37.93 20.43 17.54
C VAL A 879 39.27 20.16 18.23
N ALA A 880 39.21 19.81 19.51
CA ALA A 880 40.36 19.36 20.28
C ALA A 880 40.60 17.86 20.02
N LEU A 881 41.42 17.56 19.00
CA LEU A 881 41.69 16.18 18.56
C LEU A 881 42.61 15.43 19.54
N GLY A 882 43.55 16.14 20.17
CA GLY A 882 44.56 15.52 21.02
C GLY A 882 45.38 14.46 20.29
N GLU A 883 45.76 13.43 21.02
CA GLU A 883 46.36 12.21 20.46
C GLU A 883 45.38 11.46 19.55
N ILE A 884 45.68 11.42 18.25
CA ILE A 884 44.88 10.77 17.20
C ILE A 884 45.17 9.26 17.12
N HIS A 885 44.13 8.46 16.90
CA HIS A 885 44.22 7.08 16.42
C HIS A 885 44.00 7.02 14.90
N GLU A 886 45.02 6.66 14.12
CA GLU A 886 44.93 6.62 12.66
C GLU A 886 44.46 5.26 12.13
N LEU A 887 43.54 5.28 11.16
CA LEU A 887 42.98 4.09 10.51
C LEU A 887 42.91 4.26 8.99
N THR A 888 43.26 3.20 8.24
CA THR A 888 43.22 3.16 6.76
C THR A 888 42.03 2.39 6.19
N LYS A 889 41.24 1.74 7.07
CA LYS A 889 40.08 0.91 6.74
C LYS A 889 38.95 1.22 7.70
N ALA A 890 37.71 1.02 7.27
CA ALA A 890 36.56 1.16 8.16
C ALA A 890 36.65 0.15 9.31
N LYS A 891 36.44 0.63 10.55
CA LYS A 891 36.46 -0.19 11.76
C LYS A 891 35.57 0.44 12.81
N TYR A 892 34.44 -0.19 13.09
CA TYR A 892 33.53 0.25 14.14
C TYR A 892 34.24 0.27 15.50
N MET A 893 34.07 1.35 16.25
CA MET A 893 34.55 1.49 17.63
C MET A 893 33.71 2.52 18.39
N ASP A 894 33.33 2.22 19.63
CA ASP A 894 32.57 3.16 20.47
C ASP A 894 33.46 4.22 21.13
N LYS A 895 34.75 3.91 21.30
CA LYS A 895 35.78 4.78 21.91
C LYS A 895 37.15 4.51 21.29
N PRO A 896 38.05 5.50 21.24
CA PRO A 896 39.43 5.33 20.78
C PRO A 896 40.25 4.46 21.77
N PRO A 897 41.39 3.87 21.35
CA PRO A 897 42.26 3.08 22.23
C PRO A 897 42.80 3.91 23.40
N ARG A 898 43.18 3.23 24.50
CA ARG A 898 43.71 3.89 25.71
C ARG A 898 44.89 4.81 25.36
N GLY A 899 44.77 6.09 25.74
CA GLY A 899 45.76 7.14 25.45
C GLY A 899 45.51 7.93 24.16
N LYS A 900 44.51 7.55 23.35
CA LYS A 900 44.03 8.32 22.19
C LYS A 900 42.68 9.00 22.53
N HIS A 901 42.41 10.14 21.90
CA HIS A 901 41.26 11.01 22.20
C HIS A 901 40.33 11.23 21.00
N SER A 902 40.80 10.95 19.78
CA SER A 902 40.05 11.03 18.54
C SER A 902 40.51 9.96 17.56
N THR A 903 39.71 9.70 16.53
CA THR A 903 40.05 8.80 15.42
C THR A 903 40.22 9.61 14.13
N LYS A 904 41.23 9.28 13.32
CA LYS A 904 41.42 9.84 11.98
C LYS A 904 41.37 8.73 10.94
N GLY A 905 40.34 8.78 10.09
CA GLY A 905 40.32 8.01 8.85
C GLY A 905 41.30 8.67 7.87
N LEU A 906 42.35 7.95 7.44
CA LEU A 906 43.37 8.46 6.54
C LEU A 906 42.88 8.40 5.08
N GLY A 907 42.71 9.54 4.42
CA GLY A 907 42.32 9.62 3.01
C GLY A 907 43.48 9.45 2.02
N LYS A 908 43.17 9.06 0.77
CA LYS A 908 44.11 9.12 -0.37
C LYS A 908 44.47 10.55 -0.80
N LYS A 909 43.63 11.52 -0.48
CA LYS A 909 43.81 12.96 -0.72
C LYS A 909 43.70 13.71 0.59
N VAL A 910 44.63 14.62 0.83
CA VAL A 910 44.72 15.45 2.04
C VAL A 910 45.06 16.90 1.67
N PRO A 911 44.66 17.91 2.46
CA PRO A 911 45.21 19.26 2.33
C PRO A 911 46.73 19.27 2.44
N GLN A 912 47.39 20.21 1.77
CA GLN A 912 48.85 20.34 1.81
C GLN A 912 49.34 20.94 3.14
N ASP A 913 50.02 20.14 3.96
CA ASP A 913 50.53 20.49 5.31
C ASP A 913 51.31 21.83 5.36
N SER A 914 52.08 22.17 4.32
CA SER A 914 52.86 23.41 4.27
C SER A 914 52.03 24.68 4.02
N GLU A 915 50.75 24.54 3.65
CA GLU A 915 49.83 25.66 3.41
C GLU A 915 48.86 25.88 4.60
N PHE A 916 49.05 25.17 5.72
CA PHE A 916 48.21 25.28 6.91
C PHE A 916 48.40 26.64 7.58
N ALA A 917 47.29 27.34 7.84
CA ALA A 917 47.31 28.58 8.60
C ALA A 917 47.18 28.29 10.11
N LYS A 918 47.70 29.22 10.92
CA LYS A 918 47.43 29.28 12.35
C LYS A 918 46.39 30.37 12.62
N TRP A 919 45.34 29.99 13.32
CA TRP A 919 44.25 30.85 13.78
C TRP A 919 44.28 30.89 15.32
N ARG A 920 43.72 31.97 15.90
CA ARG A 920 43.67 32.34 17.33
C ARG A 920 44.06 31.22 18.32
N ASP A 921 45.16 31.41 19.07
CA ASP A 921 45.74 30.46 20.04
C ASP A 921 46.25 29.12 19.46
N ASP A 922 47.02 29.16 18.37
CA ASP A 922 47.69 28.00 17.75
C ASP A 922 46.75 26.94 17.12
N VAL A 923 45.51 27.31 16.83
CA VAL A 923 44.53 26.45 16.15
C VAL A 923 44.93 26.28 14.70
N THR A 924 44.96 25.04 14.22
CA THR A 924 45.46 24.71 12.88
C THR A 924 44.30 24.68 11.88
N VAL A 925 44.38 25.51 10.85
CA VAL A 925 43.41 25.59 9.76
C VAL A 925 44.01 24.96 8.50
N PRO A 926 43.58 23.76 8.09
CA PRO A 926 44.18 23.04 6.97
C PRO A 926 43.70 23.58 5.60
N CYS A 927 43.87 24.88 5.36
CA CYS A 927 43.49 25.58 4.12
C CYS A 927 44.44 25.35 2.93
N GLY A 928 44.97 24.13 2.82
CA GLY A 928 45.90 23.73 1.77
C GLY A 928 45.23 22.96 0.63
N LYS A 929 45.78 23.03 -0.58
CA LYS A 929 45.21 22.36 -1.77
C LYS A 929 45.23 20.82 -1.62
N PRO A 930 44.27 20.07 -2.22
CA PRO A 930 44.20 18.62 -2.08
C PRO A 930 45.31 17.84 -2.82
N VAL A 931 46.34 17.42 -2.09
CA VAL A 931 47.48 16.65 -2.60
C VAL A 931 47.33 15.13 -2.34
N PRO A 932 48.01 14.25 -3.11
CA PRO A 932 48.07 12.82 -2.80
C PRO A 932 48.72 12.55 -1.44
N SER A 933 48.11 11.67 -0.64
CA SER A 933 48.65 11.30 0.67
C SER A 933 49.67 10.15 0.60
N LYS A 934 50.35 9.90 1.72
CA LYS A 934 51.22 8.72 1.90
C LYS A 934 50.40 7.41 2.02
N ALA A 935 49.12 7.49 2.39
CA ALA A 935 48.24 6.34 2.65
C ALA A 935 47.57 5.78 1.37
N LYS A 936 48.38 5.39 0.37
CA LYS A 936 47.88 4.90 -0.94
C LYS A 936 46.95 3.68 -0.83
N ALA A 937 47.16 2.83 0.17
CA ALA A 937 46.39 1.61 0.42
C ALA A 937 45.10 1.83 1.25
N SER A 938 44.69 3.08 1.50
CA SER A 938 43.45 3.37 2.22
C SER A 938 42.20 3.00 1.41
N GLU A 939 41.12 2.67 2.11
CA GLU A 939 39.78 2.55 1.53
C GLU A 939 39.12 3.94 1.32
N LEU A 940 39.56 4.96 2.05
CA LEU A 940 38.97 6.30 2.04
C LEU A 940 39.62 7.22 1.00
N MET A 941 38.80 7.97 0.26
CA MET A 941 39.30 8.98 -0.68
C MET A 941 39.86 10.22 0.03
N TYR A 942 39.29 10.57 1.18
CA TYR A 942 39.51 11.83 1.91
C TYR A 942 39.52 11.58 3.42
N ASN A 943 40.20 12.43 4.17
CA ASN A 943 40.27 12.30 5.63
C ASN A 943 38.87 12.37 6.29
N GLU A 944 38.79 11.81 7.49
CA GLU A 944 37.71 12.02 8.46
C GLU A 944 38.33 12.17 9.84
N TYR A 945 37.79 13.06 10.66
CA TYR A 945 38.15 13.22 12.06
C TYR A 945 36.91 12.95 12.90
N ILE A 946 37.01 12.04 13.86
CA ILE A 946 35.90 11.57 14.68
C ILE A 946 36.24 11.78 16.15
N VAL A 947 35.37 12.48 16.86
CA VAL A 947 35.43 12.64 18.32
C VAL A 947 34.24 11.95 18.98
N TYR A 948 34.50 11.33 20.13
CA TYR A 948 33.56 10.47 20.85
C TYR A 948 33.06 11.13 22.15
N ASN A 949 33.31 12.44 22.31
CA ASN A 949 32.82 13.28 23.38
C ASN A 949 32.44 14.65 22.80
N THR A 950 31.21 15.09 23.06
CA THR A 950 30.69 16.38 22.59
C THR A 950 31.48 17.57 23.15
N ALA A 951 32.06 17.45 24.34
CA ALA A 951 32.87 18.50 24.97
C ALA A 951 34.25 18.72 24.32
N GLN A 952 34.64 17.94 23.32
CA GLN A 952 35.86 18.19 22.50
C GLN A 952 35.62 19.19 21.36
N VAL A 953 34.41 19.72 21.21
CA VAL A 953 33.98 20.58 20.09
C VAL A 953 33.47 21.91 20.63
N LYS A 954 33.87 23.01 19.98
CA LYS A 954 33.21 24.32 20.05
C LYS A 954 32.80 24.75 18.64
N LEU A 955 31.55 25.18 18.46
CA LEU A 955 31.13 25.85 17.23
C LEU A 955 31.76 27.24 17.17
N GLN A 956 32.37 27.59 16.03
CA GLN A 956 33.04 28.89 15.85
C GLN A 956 32.36 29.70 14.74
N PHE A 957 32.06 29.08 13.59
CA PHE A 957 31.41 29.78 12.48
C PHE A 957 30.31 28.96 11.81
N LEU A 958 29.25 29.66 11.39
CA LEU A 958 28.20 29.20 10.51
C LEU A 958 28.33 29.91 9.16
N LEU A 959 28.35 29.16 8.08
CA LEU A 959 28.51 29.66 6.73
C LEU A 959 27.22 29.43 5.92
N LYS A 960 26.74 30.48 5.26
CA LYS A 960 25.70 30.42 4.23
C LYS A 960 26.37 30.24 2.88
N VAL A 961 26.14 29.11 2.22
CA VAL A 961 26.87 28.70 1.02
C VAL A 961 25.90 28.36 -0.11
N ARG A 962 26.10 28.94 -1.29
CA ARG A 962 25.32 28.66 -2.50
C ARG A 962 26.02 27.61 -3.37
N PHE A 963 25.28 26.56 -3.72
CA PHE A 963 25.72 25.48 -4.60
C PHE A 963 25.39 25.81 -6.05
N LYS A 964 26.41 26.13 -6.84
CA LYS A 964 26.29 26.31 -8.29
C LYS A 964 26.41 24.94 -8.97
N HIS A 965 25.29 24.24 -9.08
CA HIS A 965 25.18 23.00 -9.85
C HIS A 965 25.45 23.28 -11.34
N LYS A 966 26.34 22.48 -11.96
CA LYS A 966 26.57 22.56 -13.40
C LYS A 966 25.34 22.05 -14.16
N ARG A 967 25.14 22.56 -15.37
CA ARG A 967 23.97 22.24 -16.20
C ARG A 967 23.98 20.78 -16.63
#